data_AF-A0A9J7MAE3-F1
#
_entry.id   AF-A0A9J7MAE3-F1
#
_cell.length_a   1.000
_cell.length_b   1.000
_cell.length_c   1.000
_cell.angle_alpha   90.00
_cell.angle_beta   90.00
_cell.angle_gamma   90.00
#
_symmetry.space_group_name_H-M   'P 1'
#
loop_
_entity.id
_entity.type
_entity.pdbx_description
1 polymer ?
#
loop_
_entity_poly.entity_id
_entity_poly.type
_entity_poly.pdbx_seq_one_letter_code
_entity_poly.pdbx_strand_id
1 'polypeptide(L)'
;MPRLSTVVNRMKWCILGACLTLLACHILFVVMDRLAWNHPGSRLVFIRGGAHDVTRCRRSKTFNSLETLAETKWRLMNIRDIKSATINTAVEDPDVKPIGCGVSFSADIEQVTRMGDCVTSRVSVKSVFSNLSHYQGESHLREIKTHYLDRVLDTGLTVPSSLVVLPFSSLTGKHAQDIKQAVDCDISDKTLFKKGVTVYVASWVPNLGAFPKMTPSLADRIHPDNFFTYVTFLYIANCMKSGHSHFATSDILHYVMIDNDRCLLPEKVSTIEMPLHYRKRLTKINSILFRDGHVCSVPPYLISHMQTANSPSSLTPSIGSQFRKMVAVNVISSLVLQEDPEIYEETDGRVATLVAEYNYRCNARDVSNYDGQVSKSFRESRIVDYDFIDEKQERIAVELEGGLTGVATVVRPSVGTTIPQPALAKLFAYYVDRLTGINRMPTVVYRLLHLDIPELENTHNLTENKTQGMTDDFMWKSHGRQFGNGGATHPKQVSPNLGSKKLNVVLVGKMKDFHGNVSIHHEGNLRDFFRHEASFEHLEKMNYSRQTLLDMADIFLLDFLVHRPDRKIFVKSELRLVSTGEAEAWWTHTNQSVCSAILRCPPVLYNTVWSHRHYRCNQTCGDGVSTYLSNCRFRASTVQRIRNIQKEGSTLEDMVQMMIKNEKGLPSILKGLGARVKYLMSYVDMCEREYGRDILL
;
A
#
# COMPACT_ATOMS: atom_id res chain seq x y z
N MET A 1 -76.57 2.44 2.00
CA MET A 1 -75.18 1.98 2.21
C MET A 1 -74.29 2.43 1.06
N PRO A 2 -73.44 3.46 1.23
CA PRO A 2 -72.31 3.66 0.33
C PRO A 2 -70.98 3.39 1.06
N ARG A 3 -70.07 2.74 0.31
CA ARG A 3 -68.66 3.16 0.20
C ARG A 3 -67.62 2.67 1.22
N LEU A 4 -67.51 1.35 1.42
CA LEU A 4 -66.22 0.73 1.82
C LEU A 4 -65.17 0.80 0.69
N SER A 5 -65.58 0.76 -0.59
CA SER A 5 -64.63 0.69 -1.72
C SER A 5 -63.81 1.98 -1.91
N THR A 6 -64.36 3.15 -1.60
CA THR A 6 -63.62 4.43 -1.70
C THR A 6 -62.59 4.62 -0.60
N VAL A 7 -62.77 4.03 0.59
CA VAL A 7 -61.78 4.11 1.67
C VAL A 7 -60.60 3.18 1.37
N VAL A 8 -60.88 1.96 0.89
CA VAL A 8 -59.84 1.01 0.47
C VAL A 8 -59.05 1.52 -0.73
N ASN A 9 -59.71 2.15 -1.71
CA ASN A 9 -59.00 2.77 -2.82
C ASN A 9 -58.15 3.96 -2.36
N ARG A 10 -58.60 4.82 -1.44
CA ARG A 10 -57.76 5.91 -0.93
C ARG A 10 -56.54 5.40 -0.14
N MET A 11 -56.70 4.35 0.66
CA MET A 11 -55.57 3.70 1.35
C MET A 11 -54.57 3.08 0.37
N LYS A 12 -55.04 2.40 -0.68
CA LYS A 12 -54.15 1.85 -1.72
C LYS A 12 -53.34 2.95 -2.41
N TRP A 13 -53.93 4.10 -2.69
CA TRP A 13 -53.23 5.22 -3.32
C TRP A 13 -52.24 5.92 -2.36
N CYS A 14 -52.55 6.01 -1.05
CA CYS A 14 -51.60 6.52 -0.06
C CYS A 14 -50.42 5.56 0.16
N ILE A 15 -50.64 4.24 0.16
CA ILE A 15 -49.58 3.24 0.29
C ILE A 15 -48.73 3.21 -0.99
N LEU A 16 -49.35 3.26 -2.18
CA LEU A 16 -48.61 3.38 -3.45
C LEU A 16 -47.78 4.66 -3.49
N GLY A 17 -48.36 5.78 -3.02
CA GLY A 17 -47.67 7.06 -2.92
C GLY A 17 -46.45 6.98 -2.01
N ALA A 18 -46.60 6.42 -0.80
CA ALA A 18 -45.51 6.24 0.15
C ALA A 18 -44.42 5.28 -0.34
N CYS A 19 -44.80 4.18 -1.01
CA CYS A 19 -43.85 3.26 -1.63
C CYS A 19 -43.12 3.91 -2.81
N LEU A 20 -43.78 4.76 -3.61
CA LEU A 20 -43.15 5.51 -4.70
C LEU A 20 -42.21 6.59 -4.18
N THR A 21 -42.52 7.28 -3.07
CA THR A 21 -41.57 8.21 -2.44
C THR A 21 -40.40 7.49 -1.81
N LEU A 22 -40.60 6.34 -1.17
CA LEU A 22 -39.50 5.51 -0.64
C LEU A 22 -38.61 4.98 -1.78
N LEU A 23 -39.19 4.51 -2.87
CA LEU A 23 -38.45 4.07 -4.05
C LEU A 23 -37.71 5.24 -4.71
N ALA A 24 -38.34 6.41 -4.82
CA ALA A 24 -37.70 7.61 -5.33
C ALA A 24 -36.56 8.08 -4.42
N CYS A 25 -36.73 8.06 -3.09
CA CYS A 25 -35.66 8.33 -2.13
C CYS A 25 -34.55 7.30 -2.22
N HIS A 26 -34.85 6.02 -2.42
CA HIS A 26 -33.85 4.97 -2.54
C HIS A 26 -33.08 5.06 -3.85
N ILE A 27 -33.76 5.36 -4.96
CA ILE A 27 -33.14 5.67 -6.26
C ILE A 27 -32.30 6.94 -6.15
N LEU A 28 -32.79 7.99 -5.48
CA LEU A 28 -32.02 9.21 -5.25
C LEU A 28 -30.79 8.94 -4.39
N PHE A 29 -30.91 8.07 -3.37
CA PHE A 29 -29.80 7.67 -2.51
C PHE A 29 -28.78 6.84 -3.29
N VAL A 30 -29.22 5.86 -4.10
CA VAL A 30 -28.33 5.06 -4.96
C VAL A 30 -27.70 5.90 -6.07
N VAL A 31 -28.41 6.89 -6.62
CA VAL A 31 -27.89 7.83 -7.60
C VAL A 31 -26.92 8.83 -6.95
N MET A 32 -27.20 9.29 -5.73
CA MET A 32 -26.29 10.16 -4.96
C MET A 32 -25.05 9.40 -4.50
N ASP A 33 -25.18 8.13 -4.10
CA ASP A 33 -24.08 7.26 -3.70
C ASP A 33 -23.20 6.89 -4.92
N ARG A 34 -23.82 6.62 -6.07
CA ARG A 34 -23.11 6.48 -7.36
C ARG A 34 -22.52 7.79 -7.89
N LEU A 35 -23.11 8.95 -7.60
CA LEU A 35 -22.53 10.27 -7.97
C LEU A 35 -21.40 10.68 -7.03
N ALA A 36 -21.46 10.28 -5.75
CA ALA A 36 -20.39 10.48 -4.77
C ALA A 36 -19.19 9.59 -5.07
N TRP A 37 -19.40 8.39 -5.61
CA TRP A 37 -18.32 7.45 -5.99
C TRP A 37 -17.77 7.66 -7.42
N ASN A 38 -18.50 8.31 -8.33
CA ASN A 38 -18.05 8.56 -9.71
C ASN A 38 -17.46 9.97 -9.97
N HIS A 39 -17.07 10.71 -8.93
CA HIS A 39 -16.31 11.96 -9.11
C HIS A 39 -15.03 12.05 -8.26
N PRO A 40 -13.94 11.37 -8.66
CA PRO A 40 -12.60 11.88 -8.46
C PRO A 40 -12.26 12.78 -9.65
N GLY A 41 -12.52 14.09 -9.55
CA GLY A 41 -12.13 15.02 -10.60
C GLY A 41 -13.13 16.14 -10.83
N SER A 42 -12.67 17.34 -10.50
CA SER A 42 -13.18 18.64 -10.89
C SER A 42 -13.75 18.63 -12.32
N ARG A 43 -15.04 18.96 -12.48
CA ARG A 43 -15.56 19.46 -13.76
C ARG A 43 -14.86 20.79 -14.06
N LEU A 44 -13.87 20.74 -14.96
CA LEU A 44 -13.25 21.90 -15.59
C LEU A 44 -14.34 22.71 -16.31
N VAL A 45 -14.65 23.88 -15.75
CA VAL A 45 -15.34 24.95 -16.46
C VAL A 45 -14.32 26.04 -16.68
N PHE A 46 -13.90 26.24 -17.92
CA PHE A 46 -13.09 27.38 -18.32
C PHE A 46 -13.87 28.67 -18.08
N ILE A 47 -13.53 29.39 -17.01
CA ILE A 47 -14.00 30.76 -16.81
C ILE A 47 -13.23 31.62 -17.82
N ARG A 48 -13.92 32.03 -18.89
CA ARG A 48 -13.44 33.05 -19.84
C ARG A 48 -12.98 34.27 -19.06
N GLY A 49 -11.74 34.71 -19.33
CA GLY A 49 -11.11 35.88 -18.73
C GLY A 49 -11.88 37.17 -19.03
N GLY A 50 -12.82 37.50 -18.15
CA GLY A 50 -13.33 38.86 -17.98
C GLY A 50 -12.57 39.53 -16.84
N ALA A 51 -12.05 40.73 -17.09
CA ALA A 51 -11.38 41.59 -16.12
C ALA A 51 -12.37 42.08 -15.05
N HIS A 52 -12.73 41.22 -14.10
CA HIS A 52 -13.35 41.64 -12.85
C HIS A 52 -12.27 41.68 -11.77
N ASP A 53 -11.95 42.91 -11.42
CA ASP A 53 -11.06 43.34 -10.36
C ASP A 53 -11.61 42.88 -8.98
N VAL A 54 -10.73 42.46 -8.07
CA VAL A 54 -11.07 41.92 -6.73
C VAL A 54 -11.61 43.03 -5.79
N THR A 55 -11.86 44.23 -6.32
CA THR A 55 -12.25 45.43 -5.60
C THR A 55 -13.74 45.51 -5.24
N ARG A 56 -14.61 44.60 -5.74
CA ARG A 56 -16.06 44.59 -5.45
C ARG A 56 -16.52 43.27 -4.82
N CYS A 57 -16.23 43.12 -3.53
CA CYS A 57 -16.67 41.98 -2.72
C CYS A 57 -17.90 42.33 -1.87
N ARG A 58 -18.93 41.46 -1.83
CA ARG A 58 -19.92 41.45 -0.74
C ARG A 58 -19.45 40.50 0.36
N ARG A 59 -19.53 40.91 1.63
CA ARG A 59 -19.17 40.08 2.78
C ARG A 59 -20.16 38.91 2.91
N SER A 60 -19.67 37.68 2.90
CA SER A 60 -20.46 36.48 3.21
C SER A 60 -19.93 35.76 4.46
N LYS A 61 -20.80 34.97 5.09
CA LYS A 61 -20.55 34.20 6.32
C LYS A 61 -20.24 32.71 6.07
N THR A 62 -20.16 32.25 4.82
CA THR A 62 -19.94 30.82 4.53
C THR A 62 -18.46 30.47 4.46
N PHE A 63 -18.04 29.45 5.22
CA PHE A 63 -16.73 28.82 5.13
C PHE A 63 -16.59 28.06 3.80
N ASN A 64 -15.51 28.31 3.06
CA ASN A 64 -15.05 27.42 1.99
C ASN A 64 -13.68 26.84 2.36
N SER A 65 -13.44 25.60 1.93
CA SER A 65 -12.22 24.86 2.21
C SER A 65 -11.00 25.50 1.55
N LEU A 66 -9.92 25.70 2.33
CA LEU A 66 -8.60 26.12 1.81
C LEU A 66 -8.07 25.18 0.73
N GLU A 67 -8.56 23.94 0.67
CA GLU A 67 -8.16 22.91 -0.32
C GLU A 67 -8.38 23.36 -1.79
N THR A 68 -9.25 24.35 -2.05
CA THR A 68 -9.56 24.84 -3.40
C THR A 68 -8.80 26.11 -3.79
N LEU A 69 -7.81 26.51 -3.00
CA LEU A 69 -7.06 27.76 -3.21
C LEU A 69 -6.35 27.83 -4.56
N ALA A 70 -5.88 26.70 -5.10
CA ALA A 70 -5.23 26.67 -6.41
C ALA A 70 -6.21 26.97 -7.58
N GLU A 71 -7.52 26.79 -7.36
CA GLU A 71 -8.57 26.92 -8.38
C GLU A 71 -9.41 28.20 -8.22
N THR A 72 -9.16 28.98 -7.16
CA THR A 72 -9.96 30.15 -6.80
C THR A 72 -9.13 31.43 -6.85
N LYS A 73 -9.79 32.58 -7.05
CA LYS A 73 -9.13 33.88 -6.93
C LYS A 73 -9.01 34.25 -5.46
N TRP A 74 -7.80 34.56 -5.01
CA TRP A 74 -7.52 34.96 -3.62
C TRP A 74 -6.46 36.07 -3.55
N ARG A 75 -6.41 36.74 -2.40
CA ARG A 75 -5.35 37.70 -2.04
C ARG A 75 -4.94 37.56 -0.59
N LEU A 76 -3.69 37.87 -0.27
CA LEU A 76 -3.20 37.95 1.10
C LEU A 76 -3.28 39.39 1.60
N MET A 77 -3.79 39.54 2.81
CA MET A 77 -3.95 40.79 3.54
C MET A 77 -3.32 40.63 4.93
N ASN A 78 -3.02 41.76 5.60
CA ASN A 78 -2.57 41.78 7.00
C ASN A 78 -1.42 40.80 7.31
N ILE A 79 -0.41 40.75 6.44
CA ILE A 79 0.80 39.93 6.63
C ILE A 79 1.50 40.39 7.92
N ARG A 80 1.84 39.42 8.77
CA ARG A 80 2.43 39.63 10.10
C ARG A 80 3.31 38.43 10.49
N ASP A 81 4.10 38.61 11.54
CA ASP A 81 4.96 37.56 12.11
C ASP A 81 5.94 36.93 11.11
N ILE A 82 6.49 37.72 10.19
CA ILE A 82 7.44 37.23 9.19
C ILE A 82 8.72 36.74 9.89
N LYS A 83 9.06 35.47 9.65
CA LYS A 83 10.26 34.80 10.15
C LYS A 83 11.00 34.17 8.99
N SER A 84 12.23 34.61 8.76
CA SER A 84 13.17 33.95 7.84
C SER A 84 13.76 32.71 8.52
N ALA A 85 13.96 31.66 7.73
CA ALA A 85 14.63 30.44 8.15
C ALA A 85 15.90 30.24 7.32
N THR A 86 17.01 30.01 8.02
CA THR A 86 18.29 29.58 7.45
C THR A 86 18.49 28.13 7.87
N ILE A 87 18.54 27.21 6.92
CA ILE A 87 18.68 25.78 7.20
C ILE A 87 20.11 25.38 6.86
N ASN A 88 20.89 25.02 7.87
CA ASN A 88 22.22 24.49 7.63
C ASN A 88 22.11 23.03 7.18
N THR A 89 22.46 22.75 5.93
CA THR A 89 22.56 21.39 5.37
C THR A 89 23.98 21.06 4.94
N ALA A 90 24.97 21.88 5.32
CA ALA A 90 26.38 21.60 5.10
C ALA A 90 26.75 20.29 5.80
N VAL A 91 27.41 19.40 5.05
CA VAL A 91 28.25 18.37 5.65
C VAL A 91 29.33 19.10 6.46
N GLU A 92 29.97 18.45 7.44
CA GLU A 92 31.05 19.00 8.28
C GLU A 92 32.31 19.47 7.50
N ASP A 93 32.18 19.79 6.21
CA ASP A 93 33.16 20.42 5.34
C ASP A 93 32.97 21.95 5.37
N PRO A 94 33.91 22.72 5.96
CA PRO A 94 33.82 24.17 6.09
C PRO A 94 33.81 24.93 4.75
N ASP A 95 34.13 24.29 3.63
CA ASP A 95 34.18 24.91 2.30
C ASP A 95 32.89 24.72 1.49
N VAL A 96 31.96 23.86 1.93
CA VAL A 96 30.70 23.58 1.24
C VAL A 96 29.58 24.44 1.82
N LYS A 97 28.96 25.31 1.01
CA LYS A 97 27.74 26.04 1.38
C LYS A 97 26.49 25.34 0.84
N PRO A 98 25.70 24.64 1.67
CA PRO A 98 24.30 24.43 1.39
C PRO A 98 23.48 25.02 2.55
N ILE A 99 23.19 26.30 2.39
CA ILE A 99 22.24 27.05 3.21
C ILE A 99 20.89 26.94 2.50
N GLY A 100 20.00 26.10 3.03
CA GLY A 100 18.58 26.17 2.70
C GLY A 100 18.00 27.49 3.19
N CYS A 101 16.99 27.98 2.50
CA CYS A 101 16.32 29.24 2.81
C CYS A 101 14.82 29.03 2.93
N GLY A 102 14.15 29.93 3.64
CA GLY A 102 12.71 29.88 3.76
C GLY A 102 12.13 31.05 4.52
N VAL A 103 10.81 31.13 4.46
CA VAL A 103 10.02 32.09 5.20
C VAL A 103 8.78 31.42 5.76
N SER A 104 8.38 31.84 6.95
CA SER A 104 7.06 31.58 7.51
C SER A 104 6.44 32.87 8.00
N PHE A 105 5.13 33.01 7.86
CA PHE A 105 4.38 34.17 8.33
C PHE A 105 2.91 33.81 8.55
N SER A 106 2.16 34.71 9.20
CA SER A 106 0.70 34.61 9.24
C SER A 106 0.07 35.75 8.46
N ALA A 107 -1.11 35.51 7.89
CA ALA A 107 -1.83 36.48 7.08
C ALA A 107 -3.34 36.21 7.14
N ASP A 108 -4.13 37.17 6.65
CA ASP A 108 -5.54 36.96 6.37
C ASP A 108 -5.68 36.70 4.87
N ILE A 109 -6.26 35.56 4.49
CA ILE A 109 -6.58 35.25 3.10
C ILE A 109 -8.00 35.67 2.79
N GLU A 110 -8.19 36.41 1.71
CA GLU A 110 -9.51 36.76 1.19
C GLU A 110 -9.76 36.03 -0.12
N GLN A 111 -10.77 35.17 -0.13
CA GLN A 111 -11.13 34.33 -1.27
C GLN A 111 -12.45 34.81 -1.91
N VAL A 112 -12.49 34.86 -3.24
CA VAL A 112 -13.71 35.14 -4.00
C VAL A 112 -14.43 33.82 -4.28
N THR A 113 -15.66 33.69 -3.77
CA THR A 113 -16.52 32.53 -4.00
C THR A 113 -17.07 32.51 -5.43
N ARG A 114 -17.57 31.35 -5.87
CA ARG A 114 -18.26 31.21 -7.18
C ARG A 114 -19.46 32.15 -7.34
N MET A 115 -20.06 32.59 -6.24
CA MET A 115 -21.20 33.52 -6.23
C MET A 115 -20.78 35.00 -6.18
N GLY A 116 -19.47 35.30 -6.14
CA GLY A 116 -18.93 36.66 -6.07
C GLY A 116 -18.83 37.24 -4.66
N ASP A 117 -19.22 36.50 -3.62
CA ASP A 117 -18.99 36.88 -2.23
C ASP A 117 -17.54 36.63 -1.81
N CYS A 118 -17.06 37.35 -0.80
CA CYS A 118 -15.71 37.19 -0.27
C CYS A 118 -15.70 36.71 1.18
N VAL A 119 -14.80 35.76 1.42
CA VAL A 119 -14.60 35.07 2.71
C VAL A 119 -13.18 35.36 3.17
N THR A 120 -13.03 35.80 4.42
CA THR A 120 -11.72 36.06 5.02
C THR A 120 -11.41 34.99 6.05
N SER A 121 -10.20 34.44 6.02
CA SER A 121 -9.73 33.44 6.99
C SER A 121 -8.29 33.70 7.37
N ARG A 122 -7.93 33.45 8.63
CA ARG A 122 -6.54 33.55 9.07
C ARG A 122 -5.78 32.29 8.66
N VAL A 123 -4.60 32.47 8.10
CA VAL A 123 -3.74 31.39 7.61
C VAL A 123 -2.31 31.51 8.12
N SER A 124 -1.63 30.37 8.18
CA SER A 124 -0.17 30.29 8.24
C SER A 124 0.36 29.99 6.84
N VAL A 125 1.41 30.70 6.43
CA VAL A 125 2.05 30.53 5.12
C VAL A 125 3.51 30.17 5.35
N LYS A 126 3.99 29.16 4.62
CA LYS A 126 5.36 28.68 4.70
C LYS A 126 5.91 28.37 3.30
N SER A 127 7.15 28.77 3.07
CA SER A 127 7.93 28.45 1.86
C SER A 127 9.33 28.09 2.30
N VAL A 128 9.78 26.88 1.99
CA VAL A 128 11.09 26.38 2.43
C VAL A 128 11.74 25.57 1.32
N PHE A 129 13.00 25.89 1.03
CA PHE A 129 13.86 25.22 0.05
C PHE A 129 15.16 24.80 0.74
N SER A 130 15.47 23.51 0.73
CA SER A 130 16.69 22.99 1.34
C SER A 130 17.19 21.75 0.58
N ASN A 131 18.38 21.27 0.92
CA ASN A 131 18.87 20.01 0.39
C ASN A 131 18.14 18.83 1.06
N LEU A 132 17.19 18.22 0.32
CA LEU A 132 16.34 17.15 0.82
C LEU A 132 17.04 15.80 0.97
N SER A 133 18.23 15.66 0.41
CA SER A 133 19.13 14.53 0.64
C SER A 133 19.77 14.58 2.04
N HIS A 134 19.65 15.70 2.76
CA HIS A 134 20.16 15.86 4.11
C HIS A 134 19.07 15.57 5.15
N TYR A 135 19.45 15.00 6.30
CA TYR A 135 18.49 14.64 7.36
C TYR A 135 17.85 15.86 8.05
N GLN A 136 18.46 17.05 7.96
CA GLN A 136 17.84 18.32 8.39
C GLN A 136 17.08 19.02 7.28
N GLY A 137 16.99 18.42 6.09
CA GLY A 137 16.25 18.98 4.98
C GLY A 137 14.77 19.12 5.33
N GLU A 138 14.26 20.33 5.18
CA GLU A 138 12.86 20.70 5.34
C GLU A 138 12.27 21.08 3.98
N SER A 139 11.01 20.71 3.75
CA SER A 139 10.28 21.10 2.56
C SER A 139 8.82 21.37 2.87
N HIS A 140 8.35 22.51 2.40
CA HIS A 140 6.92 22.84 2.38
C HIS A 140 6.12 21.87 1.49
N LEU A 141 6.78 21.22 0.51
CA LEU A 141 6.16 20.19 -0.33
C LEU A 141 5.92 18.89 0.44
N ARG A 142 6.81 18.51 1.37
CA ARG A 142 6.58 17.41 2.32
C ARG A 142 5.43 17.71 3.28
N GLU A 143 5.23 18.98 3.64
CA GLU A 143 4.13 19.40 4.50
C GLU A 143 2.76 19.24 3.81
N ILE A 144 2.62 19.68 2.55
CA ILE A 144 1.38 19.44 1.80
C ILE A 144 1.18 17.94 1.48
N LYS A 145 2.24 17.21 1.17
CA LYS A 145 2.18 15.75 0.99
C LYS A 145 1.67 15.06 2.26
N THR A 146 2.08 15.52 3.43
CA THR A 146 1.58 15.02 4.72
C THR A 146 0.07 15.24 4.83
N HIS A 147 -0.44 16.41 4.44
CA HIS A 147 -1.87 16.67 4.39
C HIS A 147 -2.61 15.74 3.42
N TYR A 148 -2.06 15.48 2.23
CA TYR A 148 -2.66 14.53 1.29
C TYR A 148 -2.65 13.08 1.79
N LEU A 149 -1.60 12.66 2.50
CA LEU A 149 -1.58 11.35 3.14
C LEU A 149 -2.62 11.26 4.26
N ASP A 150 -2.81 12.30 5.08
CA ASP A 150 -3.84 12.36 6.13
C ASP A 150 -5.25 12.24 5.55
N ARG A 151 -5.46 12.81 4.37
CA ARG A 151 -6.69 12.68 3.58
C ARG A 151 -6.92 11.28 3.03
N VAL A 152 -5.87 10.58 2.61
CA VAL A 152 -5.96 9.19 2.17
C VAL A 152 -6.24 8.26 3.36
N LEU A 153 -5.57 8.48 4.49
CA LEU A 153 -5.78 7.66 5.70
C LEU A 153 -7.06 8.02 6.46
N ASP A 154 -7.69 9.14 6.11
CA ASP A 154 -8.88 9.72 6.76
C ASP A 154 -8.69 9.86 8.28
N THR A 155 -7.53 10.40 8.68
CA THR A 155 -7.17 10.53 10.10
C THR A 155 -7.52 11.89 10.70
N GLY A 156 -7.75 12.92 9.87
CA GLY A 156 -8.15 14.26 10.31
C GLY A 156 -7.13 14.95 11.22
N LEU A 157 -5.85 14.57 11.12
CA LEU A 157 -4.78 15.06 12.00
C LEU A 157 -4.19 16.36 11.50
N THR A 158 -4.22 16.61 10.20
CA THR A 158 -3.68 17.81 9.59
C THR A 158 -4.77 18.87 9.42
N VAL A 159 -4.36 20.13 9.51
CA VAL A 159 -5.27 21.26 9.29
C VAL A 159 -5.56 21.40 7.79
N PRO A 160 -6.72 21.97 7.41
CA PRO A 160 -7.01 22.26 6.01
C PRO A 160 -5.87 23.07 5.37
N SER A 161 -5.34 22.56 4.25
CA SER A 161 -4.12 23.11 3.66
C SER A 161 -4.15 23.06 2.13
N SER A 162 -3.36 23.93 1.50
CA SER A 162 -3.19 23.97 0.05
C SER A 162 -1.78 24.39 -0.35
N LEU A 163 -1.32 23.88 -1.49
CA LEU A 163 -0.12 24.37 -2.17
C LEU A 163 -0.52 25.31 -3.31
N VAL A 164 0.03 26.53 -3.29
CA VAL A 164 -0.24 27.55 -4.32
C VAL A 164 1.05 28.25 -4.74
N VAL A 165 1.04 28.89 -5.91
CA VAL A 165 2.08 29.86 -6.27
C VAL A 165 1.66 31.21 -5.71
N LEU A 166 2.49 31.80 -4.87
CA LEU A 166 2.37 33.17 -4.40
C LEU A 166 3.12 34.11 -5.36
N PRO A 167 2.42 34.87 -6.23
CA PRO A 167 3.09 35.80 -7.12
C PRO A 167 3.63 36.98 -6.33
N PHE A 168 4.89 37.37 -6.54
CA PHE A 168 5.48 38.50 -5.83
C PHE A 168 4.73 39.82 -6.10
N SER A 169 4.04 39.93 -7.23
CA SER A 169 3.16 41.06 -7.55
C SER A 169 1.92 41.17 -6.65
N SER A 170 1.54 40.11 -5.94
CA SER A 170 0.44 40.13 -4.97
C SER A 170 0.85 40.65 -3.59
N LEU A 171 2.14 40.90 -3.39
CA LEU A 171 2.69 41.42 -2.14
C LEU A 171 2.92 42.93 -2.28
N THR A 172 2.49 43.72 -1.29
CA THR A 172 2.63 45.18 -1.32
C THR A 172 3.80 45.65 -0.44
N GLY A 173 4.58 46.62 -0.93
CA GLY A 173 5.56 47.36 -0.12
C GLY A 173 6.73 46.53 0.40
N LYS A 174 7.15 46.79 1.64
CA LYS A 174 8.34 46.19 2.28
C LYS A 174 8.27 44.66 2.43
N HIS A 175 7.08 44.10 2.68
CA HIS A 175 6.89 42.66 2.86
C HIS A 175 7.26 41.83 1.62
N ALA A 176 7.04 42.38 0.41
CA ALA A 176 7.41 41.72 -0.83
C ALA A 176 8.94 41.52 -0.92
N GLN A 177 9.70 42.54 -0.51
CA GLN A 177 11.15 42.51 -0.50
C GLN A 177 11.69 41.56 0.58
N ASP A 178 11.13 41.62 1.80
CA ASP A 178 11.52 40.74 2.91
C ASP A 178 11.29 39.26 2.56
N ILE A 179 10.11 38.93 2.02
CA ILE A 179 9.78 37.56 1.59
C ILE A 179 10.71 37.12 0.45
N LYS A 180 10.87 37.94 -0.59
CA LYS A 180 11.71 37.61 -1.74
C LYS A 180 13.15 37.33 -1.30
N GLN A 181 13.71 38.17 -0.43
CA GLN A 181 15.07 37.98 0.10
C GLN A 181 15.18 36.70 0.96
N ALA A 182 14.16 36.38 1.75
CA ALA A 182 14.16 35.20 2.61
C ALA A 182 14.09 33.87 1.84
N VAL A 183 13.57 33.87 0.61
CA VAL A 183 13.47 32.68 -0.26
C VAL A 183 14.46 32.66 -1.42
N ASP A 184 15.37 33.65 -1.50
CA ASP A 184 16.38 33.76 -2.54
C ASP A 184 17.63 32.94 -2.17
N CYS A 185 17.56 31.62 -2.34
CA CYS A 185 18.73 30.75 -2.33
C CYS A 185 18.91 30.05 -3.68
N ASP A 186 20.16 29.74 -4.03
CA ASP A 186 20.63 29.13 -5.30
C ASP A 186 20.06 27.71 -5.58
N ILE A 187 19.05 27.29 -4.82
CA ILE A 187 18.36 26.00 -4.89
C ILE A 187 17.02 26.11 -5.66
N SER A 188 16.56 27.33 -5.97
CA SER A 188 15.25 27.55 -6.61
C SER A 188 15.29 27.45 -8.15
N ASP A 189 14.21 26.92 -8.73
CA ASP A 189 13.92 27.04 -10.17
C ASP A 189 13.83 28.53 -10.54
N LYS A 190 14.88 29.06 -11.18
CA LYS A 190 15.03 30.47 -11.54
C LYS A 190 13.92 30.96 -12.47
N THR A 191 13.20 30.08 -13.15
CA THR A 191 12.07 30.41 -14.01
C THR A 191 10.77 30.60 -13.25
N LEU A 192 10.45 29.74 -12.28
CA LEU A 192 9.30 29.94 -11.39
C LEU A 192 9.51 31.16 -10.48
N PHE A 193 10.72 31.29 -9.93
CA PHE A 193 11.11 32.35 -9.02
C PHE A 193 10.94 33.77 -9.61
N LYS A 194 11.06 33.93 -10.94
CA LYS A 194 10.79 35.22 -11.60
C LYS A 194 9.35 35.71 -11.43
N LYS A 195 8.38 34.80 -11.30
CA LYS A 195 6.95 35.12 -11.23
C LYS A 195 6.39 35.04 -9.82
N GLY A 196 6.96 34.19 -8.96
CA GLY A 196 6.49 33.98 -7.60
C GLY A 196 7.22 32.81 -6.93
N VAL A 197 6.67 32.33 -5.83
CA VAL A 197 7.23 31.21 -5.06
C VAL A 197 6.13 30.22 -4.69
N THR A 198 6.43 28.92 -4.65
CA THR A 198 5.50 27.94 -4.11
C THR A 198 5.37 28.09 -2.60
N VAL A 199 4.14 28.15 -2.10
CA VAL A 199 3.88 28.29 -0.67
C VAL A 199 2.86 27.25 -0.22
N TYR A 200 3.14 26.67 0.93
CA TYR A 200 2.18 25.92 1.72
C TYR A 200 1.33 26.91 2.53
N VAL A 201 0.01 26.81 2.39
CA VAL A 201 -0.96 27.62 3.12
C VAL A 201 -1.81 26.70 3.97
N ALA A 202 -1.80 26.92 5.28
CA ALA A 202 -2.56 26.14 6.25
C ALA A 202 -3.52 27.02 7.04
N SER A 203 -4.65 26.45 7.44
CA SER A 203 -5.58 27.13 8.35
C SER A 203 -4.88 27.45 9.67
N TRP A 204 -5.12 28.66 10.18
CA TRP A 204 -4.72 29.00 11.54
C TRP A 204 -5.54 28.20 12.56
N VAL A 205 -4.89 27.67 13.59
CA VAL A 205 -5.56 26.97 14.69
C VAL A 205 -5.40 27.79 15.98
N PRO A 206 -6.49 28.32 16.53
CA PRO A 206 -6.44 28.97 17.84
C PRO A 206 -6.27 27.95 18.97
N ASN A 207 -5.70 28.38 20.10
CA ASN A 207 -5.65 27.62 21.36
C ASN A 207 -4.93 26.24 21.30
N LEU A 208 -3.89 26.12 20.48
CA LEU A 208 -2.98 24.97 20.50
C LEU A 208 -2.03 25.04 21.70
N GLY A 209 -1.97 23.95 22.46
CA GLY A 209 -1.01 23.76 23.55
C GLY A 209 0.07 22.76 23.16
N ALA A 210 1.31 22.99 23.64
CA ALA A 210 2.35 21.97 23.57
C ALA A 210 1.95 20.78 24.46
N PHE A 211 2.12 19.56 23.96
CA PHE A 211 1.75 18.34 24.67
C PHE A 211 3.00 17.56 25.13
N PRO A 212 2.92 16.77 26.22
CA PRO A 212 4.01 15.89 26.63
C PRO A 212 4.61 15.07 25.50
N LYS A 213 5.94 14.91 25.57
CA LYS A 213 6.74 14.14 24.63
C LYS A 213 6.18 12.71 24.50
N MET A 214 5.86 12.27 23.27
CA MET A 214 5.38 10.90 23.04
C MET A 214 6.42 9.89 23.50
N THR A 215 6.09 9.03 24.46
CA THR A 215 6.93 7.95 24.98
C THR A 215 6.18 6.63 24.97
N PRO A 216 6.88 5.49 24.97
CA PRO A 216 6.24 4.20 25.24
C PRO A 216 5.42 4.23 26.55
N SER A 217 5.95 4.87 27.60
CA SER A 217 5.23 5.04 28.86
C SER A 217 4.00 5.93 28.78
N LEU A 218 3.87 6.81 27.77
CA LEU A 218 2.67 7.61 27.55
C LEU A 218 1.57 6.74 26.95
N ALA A 219 1.93 5.79 26.07
CA ALA A 219 1.01 4.80 25.50
C ALA A 219 0.45 3.87 26.59
N ASP A 220 1.24 3.57 27.62
CA ASP A 220 0.85 2.75 28.77
C ASP A 220 -0.03 3.53 29.79
N ARG A 221 -0.29 4.82 29.58
CA ARG A 221 -0.89 5.74 30.58
C ARG A 221 -1.97 6.63 29.95
N ILE A 222 -2.29 7.76 30.60
CA ILE A 222 -3.22 8.78 30.13
C ILE A 222 -2.65 9.45 28.88
N HIS A 223 -3.36 9.32 27.76
CA HIS A 223 -3.05 9.95 26.49
C HIS A 223 -4.33 10.47 25.80
N PRO A 224 -4.22 11.40 24.84
CA PRO A 224 -5.30 11.81 23.95
C PRO A 224 -6.05 10.65 23.28
N ASP A 225 -7.34 10.87 22.97
CA ASP A 225 -8.19 9.86 22.32
C ASP A 225 -7.65 9.42 20.96
N ASN A 226 -7.05 10.35 20.20
CA ASN A 226 -6.44 10.07 18.90
C ASN A 226 -4.95 9.72 18.97
N PHE A 227 -4.40 9.36 20.14
CA PHE A 227 -2.97 9.06 20.30
C PHE A 227 -2.50 7.96 19.33
N PHE A 228 -3.17 6.81 19.28
CA PHE A 228 -2.77 5.72 18.37
C PHE A 228 -2.99 6.06 16.89
N THR A 229 -4.01 6.86 16.56
CA THR A 229 -4.17 7.43 15.21
C THR A 229 -2.96 8.27 14.84
N TYR A 230 -2.55 9.17 15.73
CA TYR A 230 -1.43 10.08 15.55
C TYR A 230 -0.09 9.33 15.42
N VAL A 231 0.19 8.38 16.31
CA VAL A 231 1.43 7.59 16.25
C VAL A 231 1.47 6.73 14.99
N THR A 232 0.33 6.11 14.62
CA THR A 232 0.22 5.33 13.38
C THR A 232 0.52 6.19 12.15
N PHE A 233 -0.07 7.38 12.09
CA PHE A 233 0.19 8.32 11.01
C PHE A 233 1.69 8.66 10.93
N LEU A 234 2.32 9.02 12.06
CA LEU A 234 3.74 9.37 12.09
C LEU A 234 4.65 8.21 11.64
N TYR A 235 4.25 6.97 11.92
CA TYR A 235 4.95 5.80 11.43
C TYR A 235 4.83 5.66 9.92
N ILE A 236 3.61 5.65 9.38
CA ILE A 236 3.37 5.51 7.94
C ILE A 236 4.05 6.64 7.16
N ALA A 237 3.98 7.86 7.68
CA ALA A 237 4.59 9.05 7.11
C ALA A 237 6.10 9.19 7.43
N ASN A 238 6.77 8.21 8.06
CA ASN A 238 8.19 8.28 8.44
C ASN A 238 8.64 9.61 9.05
N CYS A 239 7.89 10.09 10.04
CA CYS A 239 8.07 11.43 10.58
C CYS A 239 9.19 11.54 11.61
N MET A 240 10.12 12.47 11.41
CA MET A 240 11.22 12.74 12.32
C MET A 240 10.95 13.92 13.28
N LYS A 241 9.69 14.09 13.70
CA LYS A 241 9.27 15.23 14.55
C LYS A 241 10.05 15.26 15.87
N SER A 242 10.40 16.47 16.30
CA SER A 242 10.98 16.68 17.64
C SER A 242 9.97 16.32 18.71
N GLY A 243 10.46 15.85 19.86
CA GLY A 243 9.63 15.59 21.03
C GLY A 243 8.91 16.81 21.60
N HIS A 244 9.27 18.01 21.14
CA HIS A 244 8.65 19.30 21.50
C HIS A 244 7.67 19.80 20.43
N SER A 245 7.54 19.12 19.29
CA SER A 245 6.70 19.52 18.16
C SER A 245 5.39 18.71 18.13
N HIS A 246 4.90 18.32 19.31
CA HIS A 246 3.61 17.67 19.48
C HIS A 246 2.63 18.69 20.04
N PHE A 247 1.55 18.91 19.30
CA PHE A 247 0.54 19.90 19.63
C PHE A 247 -0.79 19.20 19.83
N ALA A 248 -1.58 19.69 20.77
CA ALA A 248 -2.95 19.24 20.98
C ALA A 248 -3.89 20.44 21.09
N THR A 249 -5.15 20.23 20.73
CA THR A 249 -6.21 21.21 21.01
C THR A 249 -6.47 21.26 22.51
N SER A 250 -6.66 22.45 23.05
CA SER A 250 -6.94 22.65 24.48
C SER A 250 -8.30 22.09 24.90
N ASP A 251 -9.31 22.19 24.03
CA ASP A 251 -10.70 21.85 24.38
C ASP A 251 -11.02 20.35 24.32
N ILE A 252 -10.34 19.61 23.44
CA ILE A 252 -10.65 18.19 23.16
C ILE A 252 -9.43 17.29 23.41
N LEU A 253 -8.28 17.86 23.78
CA LEU A 253 -7.00 17.14 23.95
C LEU A 253 -6.59 16.28 22.74
N HIS A 254 -7.08 16.55 21.53
CA HIS A 254 -6.70 15.77 20.34
C HIS A 254 -5.39 16.29 19.76
N TYR A 255 -4.49 15.38 19.38
CA TYR A 255 -3.29 15.76 18.65
C TYR A 255 -3.62 16.36 17.29
N VAL A 256 -2.90 17.42 16.94
CA VAL A 256 -2.96 18.08 15.63
C VAL A 256 -1.55 18.19 15.07
N MET A 257 -1.40 17.86 13.79
CA MET A 257 -0.14 17.88 13.07
C MET A 257 0.16 19.26 12.49
N ILE A 258 1.02 20.00 13.19
CA ILE A 258 1.62 21.26 12.70
C ILE A 258 3.13 21.06 12.50
N ASP A 259 3.72 21.73 11.52
CA ASP A 259 5.16 21.69 11.25
C ASP A 259 5.62 20.27 10.86
N ASN A 260 5.08 19.80 9.73
CA ASN A 260 5.29 18.43 9.22
C ASN A 260 6.25 18.37 8.03
N ASP A 261 7.08 19.39 7.87
CA ASP A 261 8.12 19.49 6.84
C ASP A 261 9.26 18.46 6.98
N ARG A 262 9.32 17.76 8.11
CA ARG A 262 10.19 16.61 8.41
C ARG A 262 9.45 15.26 8.46
N CYS A 263 8.27 15.21 7.87
CA CYS A 263 7.58 13.97 7.53
C CYS A 263 7.90 13.57 6.09
N LEU A 264 7.56 12.32 5.75
CA LEU A 264 7.82 11.68 4.47
C LEU A 264 9.30 11.73 4.09
N LEU A 265 10.15 11.53 5.10
CA LEU A 265 11.59 11.42 4.91
C LEU A 265 11.87 10.12 4.16
N PRO A 266 12.52 10.14 2.99
CA PRO A 266 12.88 8.91 2.28
C PRO A 266 13.86 8.07 3.09
N GLU A 267 13.80 6.75 2.96
CA GLU A 267 14.68 5.84 3.70
C GLU A 267 16.14 6.06 3.36
N LYS A 268 16.45 6.42 2.11
CA LYS A 268 17.82 6.75 1.70
C LYS A 268 18.44 7.82 2.59
N VAL A 269 17.67 8.86 2.94
CA VAL A 269 18.10 9.94 3.85
C VAL A 269 18.24 9.42 5.28
N SER A 270 17.34 8.53 5.70
CA SER A 270 17.35 7.95 7.06
C SER A 270 18.56 7.04 7.35
N THR A 271 19.22 6.55 6.30
CA THR A 271 20.35 5.61 6.41
C THR A 271 21.72 6.19 6.10
N ILE A 272 21.78 7.44 5.64
CA ILE A 272 23.03 8.23 5.67
C ILE A 272 23.43 8.38 7.15
N GLU A 273 24.68 8.75 7.43
CA GLU A 273 25.25 8.90 8.77
C GLU A 273 24.54 9.99 9.60
N MET A 274 23.30 9.72 10.00
CA MET A 274 22.47 10.61 10.80
C MET A 274 22.97 10.59 12.23
N PRO A 275 23.05 11.74 12.92
CA PRO A 275 23.30 11.79 14.34
C PRO A 275 22.33 10.90 15.12
N LEU A 276 22.83 10.23 16.15
CA LEU A 276 22.09 9.23 16.95
C LEU A 276 20.73 9.75 17.47
N HIS A 277 20.64 11.03 17.81
CA HIS A 277 19.42 11.61 18.36
C HIS A 277 18.27 11.67 17.33
N TYR A 278 18.57 11.81 16.04
CA TYR A 278 17.56 11.74 14.97
C TYR A 278 17.09 10.32 14.74
N ARG A 279 18.02 9.35 14.67
CA ARG A 279 17.67 7.91 14.59
C ARG A 279 16.76 7.49 15.74
N LYS A 280 17.07 7.93 16.97
CA LYS A 280 16.25 7.68 18.17
C LYS A 280 14.81 8.19 18.04
N ARG A 281 14.53 9.24 17.26
CA ARG A 281 13.15 9.74 17.06
C ARG A 281 12.32 8.76 16.23
N LEU A 282 12.87 8.26 15.13
CA LEU A 282 12.22 7.25 14.29
C LEU A 282 12.03 5.93 15.05
N THR A 283 13.08 5.45 15.73
CA THR A 283 13.00 4.21 16.54
C THR A 283 11.94 4.30 17.63
N LYS A 284 11.71 5.48 18.21
CA LYS A 284 10.74 5.68 19.29
C LYS A 284 9.31 5.44 18.83
N ILE A 285 8.95 5.84 17.61
CA ILE A 285 7.63 5.58 17.03
C ILE A 285 7.41 4.07 16.92
N ASN A 286 8.40 3.33 16.40
CA ASN A 286 8.36 1.87 16.35
C ASN A 286 8.21 1.25 17.74
N SER A 287 8.95 1.75 18.74
CA SER A 287 8.83 1.29 20.13
C SER A 287 7.50 1.61 20.79
N ILE A 288 6.72 2.58 20.29
CA ILE A 288 5.38 2.85 20.81
C ILE A 288 4.38 1.89 20.16
N LEU A 289 4.41 1.73 18.84
CA LEU A 289 3.43 0.92 18.10
C LEU A 289 3.62 -0.58 18.28
N PHE A 290 4.87 -1.07 18.23
CA PHE A 290 5.13 -2.52 18.17
C PHE A 290 5.49 -3.14 19.52
N ARG A 291 5.48 -2.35 20.59
CA ARG A 291 5.71 -2.84 21.96
C ARG A 291 4.41 -3.35 22.57
N ASP A 292 4.51 -4.43 23.34
CA ASP A 292 3.47 -4.92 24.27
C ASP A 292 2.05 -5.02 23.67
N GLY A 293 1.94 -5.30 22.37
CA GLY A 293 0.65 -5.45 21.68
C GLY A 293 -0.07 -4.14 21.33
N HIS A 294 0.56 -2.98 21.50
CA HIS A 294 -0.02 -1.67 21.19
C HIS A 294 -0.52 -1.49 19.75
N VAL A 295 0.01 -2.29 18.81
CA VAL A 295 -0.49 -2.34 17.43
C VAL A 295 -1.98 -2.69 17.40
N CYS A 296 -2.49 -3.43 18.39
CA CYS A 296 -3.91 -3.75 18.51
C CYS A 296 -4.78 -2.56 18.93
N SER A 297 -4.17 -1.46 19.41
CA SER A 297 -4.85 -0.21 19.75
C SER A 297 -4.99 0.75 18.57
N VAL A 298 -4.46 0.38 17.39
CA VAL A 298 -4.70 1.16 16.17
C VAL A 298 -6.20 1.14 15.84
N PRO A 299 -6.82 2.30 15.52
CA PRO A 299 -8.26 2.36 15.28
C PRO A 299 -8.77 1.34 14.25
N PRO A 300 -9.90 0.66 14.51
CA PRO A 300 -10.41 -0.39 13.62
C PRO A 300 -10.68 0.09 12.19
N TYR A 301 -11.19 1.32 12.01
CA TYR A 301 -11.46 1.88 10.68
C TYR A 301 -10.17 2.02 9.86
N LEU A 302 -9.09 2.48 10.50
CA LEU A 302 -7.80 2.70 9.87
C LEU A 302 -7.14 1.37 9.50
N ILE A 303 -7.15 0.39 10.39
CA ILE A 303 -6.67 -0.96 10.10
C ILE A 303 -7.47 -1.61 8.97
N SER A 304 -8.80 -1.51 9.00
CA SER A 304 -9.66 -2.10 7.98
C SER A 304 -9.40 -1.50 6.59
N HIS A 305 -9.22 -0.18 6.52
CA HIS A 305 -8.81 0.49 5.30
C HIS A 305 -7.44 -0.01 4.82
N MET A 306 -6.45 -0.06 5.70
CA MET A 306 -5.10 -0.52 5.36
C MET A 306 -5.05 -1.99 4.93
N GLN A 307 -5.77 -2.91 5.58
CA GLN A 307 -5.87 -4.32 5.17
C GLN A 307 -6.46 -4.45 3.77
N THR A 308 -7.55 -3.72 3.51
CA THR A 308 -8.25 -3.73 2.22
C THR A 308 -7.36 -3.15 1.11
N ALA A 309 -6.69 -2.01 1.36
CA ALA A 309 -5.79 -1.38 0.39
C ALA A 309 -4.50 -2.20 0.16
N ASN A 310 -4.01 -2.90 1.19
CA ASN A 310 -2.80 -3.71 1.14
C ASN A 310 -2.98 -5.04 0.39
N SER A 311 -4.20 -5.56 0.28
CA SER A 311 -4.46 -6.80 -0.48
C SER A 311 -4.22 -6.57 -1.98
N PRO A 312 -3.38 -7.40 -2.65
CA PRO A 312 -3.20 -7.33 -4.09
C PRO A 312 -4.47 -7.62 -4.89
N SER A 313 -5.47 -8.28 -4.28
CA SER A 313 -6.72 -8.66 -4.94
C SER A 313 -7.90 -7.73 -4.66
N SER A 314 -7.63 -6.57 -4.07
CA SER A 314 -8.64 -5.57 -3.75
C SER A 314 -9.01 -4.70 -4.96
N LEU A 315 -10.23 -4.17 -4.96
CA LEU A 315 -10.62 -3.08 -5.87
C LEU A 315 -10.12 -1.71 -5.37
N THR A 316 -9.77 -1.61 -4.09
CA THR A 316 -9.23 -0.39 -3.50
C THR A 316 -7.73 -0.29 -3.83
N PRO A 317 -7.26 0.82 -4.45
CA PRO A 317 -5.85 1.03 -4.70
C PRO A 317 -5.01 1.04 -3.41
N SER A 318 -3.71 0.76 -3.50
CA SER A 318 -2.82 0.81 -2.33
C SER A 318 -2.76 2.22 -1.73
N ILE A 319 -2.40 2.35 -0.46
CA ILE A 319 -2.31 3.67 0.20
C ILE A 319 -1.32 4.56 -0.54
N GLY A 320 -0.18 4.03 -0.96
CA GLY A 320 0.81 4.74 -1.78
C GLY A 320 0.25 5.17 -3.13
N SER A 321 -0.55 4.33 -3.79
CA SER A 321 -1.19 4.66 -5.08
C SER A 321 -2.29 5.72 -4.94
N GLN A 322 -3.13 5.59 -3.90
CA GLN A 322 -4.13 6.61 -3.54
C GLN A 322 -3.46 7.94 -3.25
N PHE A 323 -2.38 7.93 -2.46
CA PHE A 323 -1.59 9.10 -2.11
C PHE A 323 -0.98 9.76 -3.35
N ARG A 324 -0.32 8.98 -4.22
CA ARG A 324 0.23 9.49 -5.48
C ARG A 324 -0.85 10.11 -6.37
N LYS A 325 -2.03 9.50 -6.46
CA LYS A 325 -3.17 10.01 -7.22
C LYS A 325 -3.72 11.31 -6.61
N MET A 326 -3.79 11.40 -5.29
CA MET A 326 -4.24 12.60 -4.57
C MET A 326 -3.33 13.80 -4.83
N VAL A 327 -2.02 13.58 -4.99
CA VAL A 327 -1.06 14.64 -5.34
C VAL A 327 -1.21 15.10 -6.80
N ALA A 328 -1.64 14.22 -7.70
CA ALA A 328 -1.65 14.44 -9.15
C ALA A 328 -2.75 15.40 -9.67
N VAL A 329 -3.50 16.07 -8.80
CA VAL A 329 -4.72 16.83 -9.16
C VAL A 329 -4.52 18.35 -9.32
N ASN A 330 -3.32 18.89 -9.11
CA ASN A 330 -3.05 20.34 -9.13
C ASN A 330 -2.08 20.75 -10.26
N VAL A 331 -2.09 22.02 -10.68
CA VAL A 331 -1.16 22.65 -11.63
C VAL A 331 0.31 22.52 -11.19
N ILE A 332 0.55 22.41 -9.87
CA ILE A 332 1.89 22.27 -9.26
C ILE A 332 2.24 20.78 -9.00
N SER A 333 1.37 19.83 -9.38
CA SER A 333 1.53 18.40 -9.08
C SER A 333 2.83 17.80 -9.60
N SER A 334 3.34 18.26 -10.76
CA SER A 334 4.59 17.75 -11.33
C SER A 334 5.78 17.94 -10.39
N LEU A 335 5.88 19.10 -9.73
CA LEU A 335 6.93 19.39 -8.77
C LEU A 335 6.82 18.49 -7.53
N VAL A 336 5.61 18.34 -7.00
CA VAL A 336 5.35 17.54 -5.79
C VAL A 336 5.60 16.04 -6.06
N LEU A 337 5.24 15.55 -7.25
CA LEU A 337 5.45 14.16 -7.66
C LEU A 337 6.93 13.83 -7.95
N GLN A 338 7.71 14.79 -8.44
CA GLN A 338 9.13 14.62 -8.75
C GLN A 338 10.02 14.66 -7.51
N GLU A 339 9.63 15.43 -6.50
CA GLU A 339 10.33 15.45 -5.22
C GLU A 339 10.09 14.11 -4.49
N ASP A 340 11.16 13.39 -4.16
CA ASP A 340 11.13 12.14 -3.37
C ASP A 340 10.10 11.09 -3.85
N PRO A 341 10.16 10.59 -5.11
CA PRO A 341 9.16 9.68 -5.67
C PRO A 341 9.09 8.30 -4.96
N GLU A 342 10.14 7.88 -4.27
CA GLU A 342 10.20 6.61 -3.56
C GLU A 342 9.24 6.53 -2.35
N ILE A 343 8.83 7.67 -1.79
CA ILE A 343 8.01 7.72 -0.57
C ILE A 343 6.66 7.02 -0.75
N TYR A 344 6.12 6.98 -1.98
CA TYR A 344 4.85 6.31 -2.27
C TYR A 344 4.99 4.79 -2.10
N GLU A 345 6.10 4.21 -2.56
CA GLU A 345 6.39 2.79 -2.41
C GLU A 345 6.75 2.46 -0.95
N GLU A 346 7.55 3.31 -0.30
CA GLU A 346 7.89 3.15 1.13
C GLU A 346 6.65 3.25 2.04
N THR A 347 5.68 4.11 1.70
CA THR A 347 4.39 4.20 2.41
C THR A 347 3.68 2.85 2.39
N ASP A 348 3.58 2.20 1.23
CA ASP A 348 3.00 0.86 1.12
C ASP A 348 3.82 -0.21 1.87
N GLY A 349 5.15 -0.05 1.93
CA GLY A 349 6.03 -0.91 2.73
C GLY A 349 5.76 -0.84 4.23
N ARG A 350 5.56 0.38 4.76
CA ARG A 350 5.21 0.61 6.18
C ARG A 350 3.79 0.13 6.49
N VAL A 351 2.82 0.39 5.60
CA VAL A 351 1.46 -0.16 5.72
C VAL A 351 1.50 -1.69 5.79
N ALA A 352 2.25 -2.34 4.89
CA ALA A 352 2.39 -3.80 4.89
C ALA A 352 2.99 -4.34 6.19
N THR A 353 4.01 -3.67 6.72
CA THR A 353 4.65 -4.04 7.99
C THR A 353 3.69 -3.90 9.17
N LEU A 354 2.96 -2.78 9.26
CA LEU A 354 1.98 -2.55 10.32
C LEU A 354 0.84 -3.55 10.26
N VAL A 355 0.27 -3.78 9.08
CA VAL A 355 -0.80 -4.77 8.87
C VAL A 355 -0.33 -6.17 9.24
N ALA A 356 0.91 -6.54 8.87
CA ALA A 356 1.48 -7.83 9.25
C ALA A 356 1.59 -8.00 10.77
N GLU A 357 2.05 -6.96 11.49
CA GLU A 357 2.13 -7.00 12.96
C GLU A 357 0.74 -7.02 13.62
N TYR A 358 -0.20 -6.22 13.12
CA TYR A 358 -1.59 -6.24 13.58
C TYR A 358 -2.20 -7.63 13.41
N ASN A 359 -2.05 -8.22 12.22
CA ASN A 359 -2.60 -9.54 11.93
C ASN A 359 -2.00 -10.62 12.84
N TYR A 360 -0.69 -10.57 13.06
CA TYR A 360 0.01 -11.51 13.95
C TYR A 360 -0.43 -11.40 15.41
N ARG A 361 -0.60 -10.18 15.93
CA ARG A 361 -0.90 -9.93 17.36
C ARG A 361 -2.39 -9.93 17.69
N CYS A 362 -3.25 -9.47 16.77
CA CYS A 362 -4.63 -9.07 17.10
C CYS A 362 -5.69 -9.96 16.42
N ASN A 363 -5.46 -10.43 15.19
CA ASN A 363 -6.44 -11.23 14.43
C ASN A 363 -6.46 -12.74 14.80
N ALA A 364 -5.96 -13.08 15.99
CA ALA A 364 -6.04 -14.42 16.58
C ALA A 364 -5.68 -15.57 15.61
N ARG A 365 -4.51 -15.49 14.96
CA ARG A 365 -3.99 -16.46 13.98
C ARG A 365 -4.95 -16.81 12.82
N ASP A 366 -6.14 -16.22 12.70
CA ASP A 366 -7.13 -16.55 11.66
C ASP A 366 -6.82 -15.77 10.37
N VAL A 367 -6.29 -16.49 9.38
CA VAL A 367 -5.90 -15.92 8.09
C VAL A 367 -7.09 -15.33 7.31
N SER A 368 -8.33 -15.72 7.62
CA SER A 368 -9.50 -15.11 6.98
C SER A 368 -9.63 -13.62 7.27
N ASN A 369 -9.09 -13.15 8.40
CA ASN A 369 -9.12 -11.74 8.80
C ASN A 369 -7.95 -10.90 8.23
N TYR A 370 -6.94 -11.53 7.62
CA TYR A 370 -5.68 -10.84 7.29
C TYR A 370 -5.82 -9.84 6.14
N ASP A 371 -6.70 -10.13 5.17
CA ASP A 371 -7.05 -9.22 4.07
C ASP A 371 -8.38 -8.49 4.34
N GLY A 372 -8.89 -8.56 5.57
CA GLY A 372 -10.15 -7.95 6.00
C GLY A 372 -11.33 -8.36 5.10
N GLN A 373 -12.06 -7.36 4.61
CA GLN A 373 -13.29 -7.57 3.82
C GLN A 373 -13.03 -8.27 2.47
N VAL A 374 -11.80 -8.24 1.94
CA VAL A 374 -11.48 -8.88 0.65
C VAL A 374 -11.58 -10.39 0.76
N SER A 375 -10.94 -11.00 1.77
CA SER A 375 -11.04 -12.44 2.06
C SER A 375 -12.48 -12.88 2.29
N LYS A 376 -13.25 -12.09 3.05
CA LYS A 376 -14.67 -12.35 3.31
C LYS A 376 -15.48 -12.37 2.02
N SER A 377 -15.29 -11.37 1.16
CA SER A 377 -15.99 -11.27 -0.12
C SER A 377 -15.69 -12.46 -1.04
N PHE A 378 -14.42 -12.89 -1.13
CA PHE A 378 -14.08 -14.09 -1.92
C PHE A 378 -14.73 -15.38 -1.39
N ARG A 379 -14.89 -15.51 -0.06
CA ARG A 379 -15.52 -16.68 0.57
C ARG A 379 -17.04 -16.71 0.44
N GLU A 380 -17.68 -15.55 0.60
CA GLU A 380 -19.12 -15.47 0.87
C GLU A 380 -19.93 -14.87 -0.28
N SER A 381 -19.37 -13.97 -1.11
CA SER A 381 -20.12 -13.27 -2.16
C SER A 381 -20.66 -14.23 -3.22
N ARG A 382 -21.88 -13.98 -3.70
CA ARG A 382 -22.50 -14.76 -4.79
C ARG A 382 -21.65 -14.68 -6.07
N ILE A 383 -21.56 -15.78 -6.82
CA ILE A 383 -20.98 -15.77 -8.17
C ILE A 383 -22.05 -15.21 -9.11
N VAL A 384 -21.71 -14.16 -9.84
CA VAL A 384 -22.63 -13.50 -10.79
C VAL A 384 -22.32 -13.85 -12.24
N ASP A 385 -21.09 -14.26 -12.55
CA ASP A 385 -20.65 -14.71 -13.86
C ASP A 385 -19.51 -15.73 -13.74
N TYR A 386 -19.36 -16.63 -14.73
CA TYR A 386 -18.30 -17.63 -14.74
C TYR A 386 -18.00 -18.17 -16.15
N ASP A 387 -16.76 -18.64 -16.36
CA ASP A 387 -16.34 -19.25 -17.63
C ASP A 387 -15.31 -20.37 -17.40
N PHE A 388 -15.34 -21.42 -18.21
CA PHE A 388 -14.38 -22.51 -18.14
C PHE A 388 -13.10 -22.16 -18.91
N ILE A 389 -12.00 -21.98 -18.19
CA ILE A 389 -10.70 -21.61 -18.77
C ILE A 389 -9.93 -22.85 -19.24
N ASP A 390 -9.98 -23.93 -18.47
CA ASP A 390 -9.29 -25.19 -18.77
C ASP A 390 -10.12 -26.36 -18.26
N GLU A 391 -10.80 -27.05 -19.18
CA GLU A 391 -11.62 -28.23 -18.87
C GLU A 391 -10.79 -29.40 -18.34
N LYS A 392 -9.51 -29.51 -18.71
CA LYS A 392 -8.63 -30.61 -18.25
C LYS A 392 -8.17 -30.39 -16.81
N GLN A 393 -7.91 -29.14 -16.44
CA GLN A 393 -7.53 -28.74 -15.08
C GLN A 393 -8.70 -28.24 -14.23
N GLU A 394 -9.92 -28.26 -14.77
CA GLU A 394 -11.16 -27.79 -14.13
C GLU A 394 -10.99 -26.39 -13.51
N ARG A 395 -10.45 -25.47 -14.31
CA ARG A 395 -10.29 -24.06 -13.92
C ARG A 395 -11.48 -23.25 -14.40
N ILE A 396 -12.03 -22.45 -13.49
CA ILE A 396 -13.21 -21.62 -13.74
C ILE A 396 -12.86 -20.17 -13.42
N ALA A 397 -12.97 -19.28 -14.41
CA ALA A 397 -13.01 -17.84 -14.19
C ALA A 397 -14.30 -17.51 -13.45
N VAL A 398 -14.25 -16.65 -12.42
CA VAL A 398 -15.47 -16.22 -11.71
C VAL A 398 -15.48 -14.71 -11.53
N GLU A 399 -16.67 -14.12 -11.66
CA GLU A 399 -17.00 -12.79 -11.20
C GLU A 399 -17.92 -12.91 -9.99
N LEU A 400 -17.59 -12.19 -8.93
CA LEU A 400 -18.35 -12.14 -7.69
C LEU A 400 -19.17 -10.86 -7.63
N GLU A 401 -20.29 -10.94 -6.91
CA GLU A 401 -21.04 -9.76 -6.51
C GLU A 401 -20.13 -8.74 -5.82
N GLY A 402 -20.16 -7.50 -6.32
CA GLY A 402 -19.23 -6.44 -5.92
C GLY A 402 -18.07 -6.22 -6.89
N GLY A 403 -17.96 -7.00 -7.99
CA GLY A 403 -17.01 -6.77 -9.08
C GLY A 403 -15.62 -7.38 -8.85
N LEU A 404 -15.43 -8.14 -7.77
CA LEU A 404 -14.22 -8.93 -7.56
C LEU A 404 -14.19 -10.09 -8.55
N THR A 405 -13.02 -10.36 -9.11
CA THR A 405 -12.82 -11.41 -10.11
C THR A 405 -11.73 -12.37 -9.64
N GLY A 406 -11.79 -13.62 -10.11
CA GLY A 406 -10.85 -14.64 -9.68
C GLY A 406 -10.82 -15.89 -10.57
N VAL A 407 -9.89 -16.79 -10.26
CA VAL A 407 -9.82 -18.13 -10.86
C VAL A 407 -10.01 -19.18 -9.77
N ALA A 408 -11.09 -19.94 -9.88
CA ALA A 408 -11.36 -21.11 -9.08
C ALA A 408 -10.72 -22.35 -9.69
N THR A 409 -10.00 -23.13 -8.90
CA THR A 409 -9.46 -24.44 -9.29
C THR A 409 -10.07 -25.51 -8.40
N VAL A 410 -10.68 -26.53 -9.01
CA VAL A 410 -11.34 -27.63 -8.29
C VAL A 410 -10.35 -28.40 -7.42
N VAL A 411 -10.71 -28.66 -6.16
CA VAL A 411 -9.97 -29.53 -5.24
C VAL A 411 -10.42 -30.96 -5.44
N ARG A 412 -9.49 -31.81 -5.89
CA ARG A 412 -9.70 -33.24 -6.06
C ARG A 412 -9.21 -33.94 -4.78
N PRO A 413 -10.03 -34.82 -4.17
CA PRO A 413 -9.53 -35.73 -3.15
C PRO A 413 -8.58 -36.72 -3.83
N SER A 414 -7.27 -36.43 -3.86
CA SER A 414 -6.30 -37.42 -4.30
C SER A 414 -6.01 -38.39 -3.16
N VAL A 415 -6.48 -39.63 -3.34
CA VAL A 415 -6.07 -40.78 -2.56
C VAL A 415 -4.55 -40.97 -2.76
N GLY A 416 -3.76 -40.72 -1.72
CA GLY A 416 -2.38 -41.23 -1.61
C GLY A 416 -1.27 -40.56 -2.42
N THR A 417 -1.45 -39.37 -2.99
CA THR A 417 -0.34 -38.67 -3.68
C THR A 417 0.52 -37.86 -2.71
N THR A 418 1.84 -37.95 -2.87
CA THR A 418 2.86 -37.31 -2.03
C THR A 418 3.10 -35.82 -2.34
N ILE A 419 2.55 -35.33 -3.45
CA ILE A 419 2.62 -33.92 -3.89
C ILE A 419 1.25 -33.27 -3.64
N PRO A 420 1.16 -32.10 -2.97
CA PRO A 420 -0.10 -31.37 -2.83
C PRO A 420 -0.68 -31.04 -4.21
N GLN A 421 -1.99 -31.20 -4.37
CA GLN A 421 -2.67 -30.75 -5.57
C GLN A 421 -2.35 -29.26 -5.84
N PRO A 422 -2.13 -28.82 -7.09
CA PRO A 422 -1.77 -27.44 -7.41
C PRO A 422 -2.68 -26.39 -6.76
N ALA A 423 -4.00 -26.66 -6.70
CA ALA A 423 -4.98 -25.81 -6.00
C ALA A 423 -4.62 -25.60 -4.52
N LEU A 424 -4.33 -26.68 -3.80
CA LEU A 424 -3.97 -26.64 -2.38
C LEU A 424 -2.59 -26.02 -2.14
N ALA A 425 -1.65 -26.22 -3.06
CA ALA A 425 -0.34 -25.58 -2.98
C ALA A 425 -0.45 -24.04 -2.97
N LYS A 426 -1.38 -23.46 -3.73
CA LYS A 426 -1.66 -22.01 -3.73
C LYS A 426 -2.19 -21.54 -2.37
N LEU A 427 -3.15 -22.28 -1.81
CA LEU A 427 -3.73 -21.99 -0.50
C LEU A 427 -2.66 -22.06 0.61
N PHE A 428 -1.83 -23.10 0.60
CA PHE A 428 -0.76 -23.28 1.58
C PHE A 428 0.31 -22.19 1.47
N ALA A 429 0.68 -21.82 0.24
CA ALA A 429 1.62 -20.72 0.00
C ALA A 429 1.05 -19.39 0.50
N TYR A 430 -0.25 -19.13 0.28
CA TYR A 430 -0.94 -17.96 0.81
C TYR A 430 -0.93 -17.91 2.34
N TYR A 431 -1.16 -19.03 3.03
CA TYR A 431 -1.07 -19.08 4.49
C TYR A 431 0.35 -18.82 5.01
N VAL A 432 1.38 -19.36 4.35
CA VAL A 432 2.78 -19.05 4.68
C VAL A 432 3.07 -17.57 4.47
N ASP A 433 2.66 -17.00 3.33
CA ASP A 433 2.83 -15.59 2.98
C ASP A 433 2.22 -14.66 4.05
N ARG A 434 0.98 -14.95 4.47
CA ARG A 434 0.25 -14.17 5.48
C ARG A 434 0.83 -14.34 6.89
N LEU A 435 1.14 -15.57 7.32
CA LEU A 435 1.69 -15.82 8.66
C LEU A 435 3.10 -15.27 8.85
N THR A 436 3.90 -15.20 7.78
CA THR A 436 5.24 -14.60 7.81
C THR A 436 5.21 -13.08 7.62
N GLY A 437 4.08 -12.52 7.19
CA GLY A 437 3.93 -11.08 6.94
C GLY A 437 4.56 -10.61 5.64
N ILE A 438 4.89 -11.53 4.72
CA ILE A 438 5.46 -11.23 3.40
C ILE A 438 4.45 -10.43 2.56
N ASN A 439 3.17 -10.83 2.56
CA ASN A 439 2.07 -10.10 1.94
C ASN A 439 2.28 -9.78 0.45
N ARG A 440 2.70 -10.78 -0.34
CA ARG A 440 2.97 -10.65 -1.79
C ARG A 440 2.05 -11.51 -2.64
N MET A 441 1.35 -12.47 -2.04
CA MET A 441 0.39 -13.30 -2.74
C MET A 441 -0.98 -12.61 -2.89
N PRO A 442 -1.70 -12.91 -3.99
CA PRO A 442 -3.10 -12.50 -4.13
C PRO A 442 -3.92 -13.17 -3.04
N THR A 443 -5.13 -12.67 -2.78
CA THR A 443 -6.04 -13.30 -1.82
C THR A 443 -6.40 -14.70 -2.33
N VAL A 444 -6.20 -15.72 -1.50
CA VAL A 444 -6.55 -17.10 -1.81
C VAL A 444 -7.49 -17.64 -0.74
N VAL A 445 -8.61 -18.22 -1.16
CA VAL A 445 -9.60 -18.78 -0.24
C VAL A 445 -10.01 -20.19 -0.66
N TYR A 446 -10.34 -21.02 0.32
CA TYR A 446 -11.03 -22.27 0.08
C TYR A 446 -12.55 -22.03 0.15
N ARG A 447 -13.29 -22.59 -0.81
CA ARG A 447 -14.73 -22.35 -0.93
C ARG A 447 -15.45 -23.59 -1.47
N LEU A 448 -16.67 -23.82 -0.96
CA LEU A 448 -17.61 -24.76 -1.55
C LEU A 448 -18.50 -24.01 -2.55
N LEU A 449 -18.35 -24.31 -3.84
CA LEU A 449 -19.24 -23.82 -4.88
C LEU A 449 -20.47 -24.71 -4.98
N HIS A 450 -21.64 -24.09 -4.99
CA HIS A 450 -22.91 -24.75 -5.26
C HIS A 450 -23.28 -24.50 -6.72
N LEU A 451 -23.40 -25.58 -7.50
CA LEU A 451 -23.76 -25.49 -8.92
C LEU A 451 -25.29 -25.49 -9.15
N ASP A 452 -26.06 -25.50 -8.06
CA ASP A 452 -27.51 -25.80 -8.01
C ASP A 452 -28.41 -24.55 -7.98
N ILE A 453 -27.89 -23.36 -8.27
CA ILE A 453 -28.71 -22.15 -8.35
C ILE A 453 -29.09 -21.94 -9.83
N PRO A 454 -30.37 -21.64 -10.17
CA PRO A 454 -30.82 -21.30 -11.54
C PRO A 454 -30.06 -20.13 -12.21
N GLU A 455 -29.15 -19.52 -11.48
CA GLU A 455 -28.26 -18.43 -11.91
C GLU A 455 -27.08 -18.92 -12.76
N LEU A 456 -26.83 -20.24 -12.83
CA LEU A 456 -25.79 -20.85 -13.67
C LEU A 456 -26.31 -21.38 -15.02
N GLU A 457 -27.57 -21.11 -15.39
CA GLU A 457 -28.10 -21.49 -16.73
C GLU A 457 -27.61 -20.59 -17.86
N ASN A 458 -27.06 -19.41 -17.53
CA ASN A 458 -26.51 -18.48 -18.50
C ASN A 458 -25.00 -18.68 -18.64
N THR A 459 -24.59 -19.71 -19.37
CA THR A 459 -23.28 -19.73 -20.02
C THR A 459 -23.26 -18.66 -21.11
N HIS A 460 -23.02 -17.41 -20.74
CA HIS A 460 -22.71 -16.39 -21.73
C HIS A 460 -21.25 -16.56 -22.11
N ASN A 461 -20.98 -16.81 -23.40
CA ASN A 461 -19.64 -16.65 -23.93
C ASN A 461 -19.20 -15.21 -23.63
N LEU A 462 -18.31 -15.03 -22.65
CA LEU A 462 -17.57 -13.78 -22.52
C LEU A 462 -16.91 -13.56 -23.89
N THR A 463 -17.16 -12.39 -24.50
CA THR A 463 -16.45 -11.99 -25.73
C THR A 463 -14.96 -12.20 -25.51
N GLU A 464 -14.27 -12.88 -26.45
CA GLU A 464 -12.87 -13.34 -26.34
C GLU A 464 -11.94 -12.35 -25.63
N ASN A 465 -12.12 -11.04 -25.82
CA ASN A 465 -11.37 -9.97 -25.16
C ASN A 465 -11.44 -9.95 -23.61
N LYS A 466 -12.57 -10.31 -22.99
CA LYS A 466 -12.74 -10.34 -21.52
C LYS A 466 -12.11 -11.58 -20.90
N THR A 467 -12.32 -12.75 -21.53
CA THR A 467 -11.68 -14.00 -21.13
C THR A 467 -10.17 -13.90 -21.29
N GLN A 468 -9.70 -13.30 -22.39
CA GLN A 468 -8.30 -13.00 -22.63
C GLN A 468 -7.72 -12.04 -21.57
N GLY A 469 -8.43 -10.99 -21.15
CA GLY A 469 -7.99 -10.11 -20.06
C GLY A 469 -8.00 -10.75 -18.67
N MET A 470 -8.87 -11.73 -18.40
CA MET A 470 -8.81 -12.53 -17.19
C MET A 470 -7.69 -13.59 -17.26
N THR A 471 -7.49 -14.23 -18.41
CA THR A 471 -6.44 -15.23 -18.56
C THR A 471 -5.07 -14.61 -18.67
N ASP A 472 -4.86 -13.47 -19.35
CA ASP A 472 -3.55 -12.84 -19.51
C ASP A 472 -3.04 -12.18 -18.21
N ASP A 473 -3.94 -11.82 -17.30
CA ASP A 473 -3.61 -11.24 -15.98
C ASP A 473 -3.36 -12.30 -14.89
N PHE A 474 -3.90 -13.51 -15.07
CA PHE A 474 -3.60 -14.65 -14.21
C PHE A 474 -2.46 -15.47 -14.80
N MET A 475 -2.66 -15.95 -16.03
CA MET A 475 -1.72 -16.73 -16.81
C MET A 475 -0.70 -15.78 -17.42
N TRP A 476 0.48 -15.71 -16.80
CA TRP A 476 1.65 -15.56 -17.63
C TRP A 476 1.56 -16.68 -18.66
N LYS A 477 1.41 -16.37 -19.96
CA LYS A 477 1.41 -17.36 -21.06
C LYS A 477 2.45 -18.40 -20.71
N SER A 478 1.99 -19.51 -20.14
CA SER A 478 2.88 -20.63 -19.89
C SER A 478 3.36 -20.88 -21.30
N HIS A 479 4.66 -20.70 -21.53
CA HIS A 479 5.27 -21.20 -22.73
C HIS A 479 4.98 -22.67 -22.61
N GLY A 480 3.88 -23.07 -23.23
CA GLY A 480 3.42 -24.43 -23.25
C GLY A 480 4.63 -25.16 -23.73
N ARG A 481 5.21 -25.98 -22.85
CA ARG A 481 5.76 -27.21 -23.35
C ARG A 481 4.58 -27.87 -23.99
N GLN A 482 4.46 -27.67 -25.30
CA GLN A 482 3.94 -28.68 -26.18
C GLN A 482 4.67 -29.97 -25.76
N PHE A 483 4.07 -30.73 -24.85
CA PHE A 483 4.22 -32.17 -24.89
C PHE A 483 3.41 -32.61 -26.11
N GLY A 484 3.97 -32.29 -27.27
CA GLY A 484 3.48 -32.62 -28.59
C GLY A 484 4.65 -33.24 -29.32
N ASN A 485 4.73 -34.57 -29.23
CA ASN A 485 4.95 -35.42 -30.40
C ASN A 485 4.69 -36.87 -30.00
N GLY A 486 3.56 -37.39 -30.45
CA GLY A 486 3.27 -38.83 -30.40
C GLY A 486 1.79 -39.16 -30.27
N GLY A 487 1.09 -39.23 -31.42
CA GLY A 487 -0.08 -40.10 -31.57
C GLY A 487 -1.44 -39.44 -31.37
N ALA A 488 -2.10 -39.18 -32.49
CA ALA A 488 -3.53 -38.88 -32.56
C ALA A 488 -4.37 -39.98 -31.88
N THR A 489 -5.45 -39.60 -31.19
CA THR A 489 -6.83 -39.92 -31.60
C THR A 489 -7.84 -39.56 -30.49
N HIS A 490 -8.90 -38.87 -30.91
CA HIS A 490 -10.12 -38.46 -30.22
C HIS A 490 -10.03 -37.25 -29.27
N PRO A 491 -10.85 -36.20 -29.49
CA PRO A 491 -11.27 -35.35 -28.40
C PRO A 491 -12.10 -36.26 -27.50
N LYS A 492 -11.51 -36.78 -26.42
CA LYS A 492 -12.34 -37.21 -25.31
C LYS A 492 -13.02 -35.93 -24.86
N GLN A 493 -14.28 -35.75 -25.27
CA GLN A 493 -15.27 -35.05 -24.45
C GLN A 493 -15.14 -35.69 -23.07
N VAL A 494 -14.33 -35.08 -22.22
CA VAL A 494 -14.49 -35.25 -20.79
C VAL A 494 -15.74 -34.45 -20.53
N SER A 495 -16.90 -35.11 -20.67
CA SER A 495 -18.10 -34.66 -19.99
C SER A 495 -17.65 -34.29 -18.59
N PRO A 496 -17.95 -33.08 -18.09
CA PRO A 496 -17.70 -32.82 -16.68
C PRO A 496 -18.55 -33.85 -15.97
N ASN A 497 -17.94 -34.92 -15.44
CA ASN A 497 -18.56 -35.70 -14.38
C ASN A 497 -18.49 -34.85 -13.11
N LEU A 498 -19.05 -33.64 -13.19
CA LEU A 498 -19.58 -32.84 -12.11
C LEU A 498 -20.87 -33.54 -11.64
N GLY A 499 -20.79 -34.84 -11.34
CA GLY A 499 -21.92 -35.59 -10.77
C GLY A 499 -22.32 -35.05 -9.39
N SER A 500 -21.47 -34.22 -8.79
CA SER A 500 -21.78 -33.47 -7.58
C SER A 500 -22.20 -32.04 -7.88
N LYS A 501 -23.40 -31.69 -7.42
CA LYS A 501 -23.98 -30.33 -7.36
C LYS A 501 -23.20 -29.33 -6.49
N LYS A 502 -22.05 -29.76 -5.97
CA LYS A 502 -21.16 -29.04 -5.07
C LYS A 502 -19.71 -29.33 -5.45
N LEU A 503 -18.87 -28.31 -5.49
CA LEU A 503 -17.44 -28.41 -5.75
C LEU A 503 -16.63 -27.73 -4.67
N ASN A 504 -15.66 -28.43 -4.12
CA ASN A 504 -14.62 -27.77 -3.33
C ASN A 504 -13.65 -27.10 -4.30
N VAL A 505 -13.38 -25.81 -4.13
CA VAL A 505 -12.45 -25.07 -4.97
C VAL A 505 -11.49 -24.25 -4.11
N VAL A 506 -10.31 -24.00 -4.66
CA VAL A 506 -9.46 -22.90 -4.22
C VAL A 506 -9.65 -21.75 -5.20
N LEU A 507 -10.12 -20.62 -4.70
CA LEU A 507 -10.36 -19.40 -5.45
C LEU A 507 -9.22 -18.42 -5.20
N VAL A 508 -8.56 -18.00 -6.29
CA VAL A 508 -7.48 -17.02 -6.28
C VAL A 508 -8.00 -15.71 -6.86
N GLY A 509 -7.89 -14.62 -6.12
CA GLY A 509 -8.37 -13.31 -6.53
C GLY A 509 -7.47 -12.63 -7.57
N LYS A 510 -8.09 -11.86 -8.47
CA LYS A 510 -7.41 -11.12 -9.53
C LYS A 510 -6.55 -10.02 -8.93
N MET A 511 -5.32 -9.86 -9.40
CA MET A 511 -4.46 -8.76 -8.95
C MET A 511 -4.86 -7.44 -9.62
N LYS A 512 -4.86 -6.34 -8.86
CA LYS A 512 -5.07 -4.98 -9.40
C LYS A 512 -3.84 -4.46 -10.13
N ASP A 513 -4.06 -3.67 -11.19
CA ASP A 513 -3.02 -3.03 -12.02
C ASP A 513 -1.81 -3.95 -12.29
N PHE A 514 -2.11 -5.17 -12.74
CA PHE A 514 -1.12 -6.21 -12.94
C PHE A 514 -0.29 -5.95 -14.20
N HIS A 515 1.03 -5.90 -14.04
CA HIS A 515 1.97 -5.76 -15.13
C HIS A 515 2.96 -6.93 -15.11
N GLY A 516 2.79 -7.85 -16.06
CA GLY A 516 3.53 -9.11 -16.14
C GLY A 516 5.02 -8.99 -16.49
N ASN A 517 5.48 -7.82 -16.96
CA ASN A 517 6.87 -7.60 -17.39
C ASN A 517 7.48 -6.40 -16.68
N VAL A 518 7.95 -6.58 -15.45
CA VAL A 518 9.05 -5.73 -14.98
C VAL A 518 10.31 -6.38 -15.51
N SER A 519 10.91 -5.76 -16.54
CA SER A 519 12.26 -6.09 -17.00
C SER A 519 13.26 -5.70 -15.93
N ILE A 520 13.30 -6.47 -14.85
CA ILE A 520 14.36 -6.38 -13.85
C ILE A 520 15.54 -7.07 -14.50
N HIS A 521 16.40 -6.28 -15.15
CA HIS A 521 17.53 -6.78 -15.92
C HIS A 521 18.36 -7.76 -15.06
N HIS A 522 18.56 -8.97 -15.59
CA HIS A 522 19.26 -10.09 -14.95
C HIS A 522 20.79 -9.89 -14.79
N GLU A 523 21.27 -8.64 -14.80
CA GLU A 523 22.69 -8.34 -14.89
C GLU A 523 23.31 -8.09 -13.50
N GLY A 524 24.62 -8.39 -13.39
CA GLY A 524 25.39 -8.63 -12.16
C GLY A 524 25.04 -7.80 -10.94
N ASN A 525 24.69 -6.53 -11.07
CA ASN A 525 24.49 -5.59 -9.97
C ASN A 525 23.45 -6.05 -8.91
N LEU A 526 22.31 -6.64 -9.31
CA LEU A 526 21.34 -7.15 -8.34
C LEU A 526 21.85 -8.39 -7.60
N ARG A 527 22.47 -9.31 -8.35
CA ARG A 527 23.09 -10.50 -7.78
C ARG A 527 24.18 -10.10 -6.78
N ASP A 528 25.03 -9.16 -7.16
CA ASP A 528 26.16 -8.67 -6.38
C ASP A 528 25.65 -7.93 -5.12
N PHE A 529 24.55 -7.17 -5.20
CA PHE A 529 23.89 -6.61 -4.02
C PHE A 529 23.46 -7.68 -3.01
N PHE A 530 22.71 -8.70 -3.45
CA PHE A 530 22.28 -9.80 -2.58
C PHE A 530 23.44 -10.68 -2.05
N ARG A 531 24.64 -10.52 -2.62
CA ARG A 531 25.90 -11.13 -2.16
C ARG A 531 26.76 -10.23 -1.28
N HIS A 532 26.29 -9.02 -0.95
CA HIS A 532 27.08 -7.98 -0.25
C HIS A 532 28.30 -7.48 -1.04
N GLU A 533 28.29 -7.64 -2.36
CA GLU A 533 29.32 -7.15 -3.28
C GLU A 533 28.95 -5.77 -3.88
N ALA A 534 27.69 -5.32 -3.70
CA ALA A 534 27.22 -3.99 -4.07
C ALA A 534 26.40 -3.33 -2.95
N SER A 535 26.42 -2.00 -2.90
CA SER A 535 25.70 -1.19 -1.90
C SER A 535 24.31 -0.74 -2.40
N PHE A 536 23.48 -0.24 -1.48
CA PHE A 536 22.21 0.41 -1.85
C PHE A 536 22.42 1.63 -2.75
N GLU A 537 23.45 2.44 -2.50
CA GLU A 537 23.75 3.64 -3.29
C GLU A 537 24.01 3.28 -4.78
N HIS A 538 24.66 2.14 -5.02
CA HIS A 538 24.88 1.63 -6.37
C HIS A 538 23.57 1.28 -7.07
N LEU A 539 22.63 0.63 -6.37
CA LEU A 539 21.33 0.25 -6.93
C LEU A 539 20.36 1.44 -7.08
N GLU A 540 20.44 2.43 -6.21
CA GLU A 540 19.66 3.67 -6.31
C GLU A 540 20.01 4.42 -7.62
N LYS A 541 21.29 4.44 -8.03
CA LYS A 541 21.73 4.98 -9.34
C LYS A 541 21.13 4.24 -10.54
N MET A 542 20.69 3.00 -10.33
CA MET A 542 20.01 2.17 -11.35
C MET A 542 18.48 2.24 -11.26
N ASN A 543 17.93 3.19 -10.50
CA ASN A 543 16.50 3.39 -10.27
C ASN A 543 15.79 2.23 -9.54
N TYR A 544 16.52 1.43 -8.75
CA TYR A 544 15.88 0.50 -7.81
C TYR A 544 15.55 1.22 -6.51
N SER A 545 14.27 1.25 -6.13
CA SER A 545 13.87 1.70 -4.80
C SER A 545 14.22 0.65 -3.74
N ARG A 546 14.42 1.10 -2.50
CA ARG A 546 14.62 0.21 -1.35
C ARG A 546 13.46 -0.75 -1.16
N GLN A 547 12.23 -0.26 -1.31
CA GLN A 547 11.05 -1.09 -1.19
C GLN A 547 11.02 -2.20 -2.25
N THR A 548 11.45 -1.92 -3.49
CA THR A 548 11.58 -2.94 -4.54
C THR A 548 12.56 -4.04 -4.13
N LEU A 549 13.72 -3.68 -3.57
CA LEU A 549 14.73 -4.65 -3.10
C LEU A 549 14.24 -5.47 -1.92
N LEU A 550 13.51 -4.84 -0.99
CA LEU A 550 12.86 -5.53 0.11
C LEU A 550 11.78 -6.50 -0.38
N ASP A 551 10.99 -6.13 -1.40
CA ASP A 551 9.99 -7.01 -2.00
C ASP A 551 10.65 -8.23 -2.68
N MET A 552 11.80 -8.06 -3.35
CA MET A 552 12.58 -9.17 -3.90
C MET A 552 13.05 -10.14 -2.80
N ALA A 553 13.63 -9.60 -1.72
CA ALA A 553 14.10 -10.40 -0.58
C ALA A 553 12.96 -11.24 0.03
N ASP A 554 11.79 -10.63 0.21
CA ASP A 554 10.60 -11.32 0.71
C ASP A 554 10.10 -12.40 -0.27
N ILE A 555 10.12 -12.14 -1.58
CA ILE A 555 9.71 -13.11 -2.61
C ILE A 555 10.68 -14.31 -2.64
N PHE A 556 11.99 -14.09 -2.54
CA PHE A 556 12.98 -15.18 -2.46
C PHE A 556 12.75 -16.05 -1.22
N LEU A 557 12.45 -15.41 -0.10
CA LEU A 557 12.14 -16.10 1.13
C LEU A 557 10.86 -16.94 1.00
N LEU A 558 9.80 -16.37 0.43
CA LEU A 558 8.55 -17.08 0.18
C LEU A 558 8.80 -18.29 -0.72
N ASP A 559 9.50 -18.10 -1.83
CA ASP A 559 9.82 -19.16 -2.79
C ASP A 559 10.58 -20.31 -2.10
N PHE A 560 11.54 -20.00 -1.23
CA PHE A 560 12.23 -21.02 -0.44
C PHE A 560 11.27 -21.75 0.52
N LEU A 561 10.47 -21.02 1.32
CA LEU A 561 9.59 -21.61 2.32
C LEU A 561 8.51 -22.50 1.70
N VAL A 562 7.99 -22.14 0.53
CA VAL A 562 6.99 -22.91 -0.21
C VAL A 562 7.61 -23.84 -1.25
N HIS A 563 8.93 -23.95 -1.31
CA HIS A 563 9.66 -24.81 -2.23
C HIS A 563 9.31 -24.59 -3.71
N ARG A 564 9.54 -23.36 -4.20
CA ARG A 564 9.33 -22.94 -5.58
C ARG A 564 10.66 -22.79 -6.33
N PRO A 565 11.01 -23.70 -7.24
CA PRO A 565 12.36 -23.79 -7.81
C PRO A 565 12.55 -23.01 -9.12
N ASP A 566 11.55 -22.35 -9.67
CA ASP A 566 11.51 -21.97 -11.08
C ASP A 566 11.08 -20.53 -11.38
N ARG A 567 11.00 -19.64 -10.40
CA ARG A 567 10.64 -18.23 -10.65
C ARG A 567 11.68 -17.55 -11.54
N LYS A 568 11.32 -17.24 -12.79
CA LYS A 568 12.19 -16.55 -13.75
C LYS A 568 11.93 -15.05 -13.87
N ILE A 569 10.79 -14.57 -13.41
CA ILE A 569 10.38 -13.17 -13.56
C ILE A 569 9.78 -12.62 -12.27
N PHE A 570 9.84 -11.30 -12.14
CA PHE A 570 9.05 -10.54 -11.19
C PHE A 570 7.89 -9.86 -11.90
N VAL A 571 6.82 -9.64 -11.15
CA VAL A 571 5.62 -8.98 -11.63
C VAL A 571 5.30 -7.82 -10.69
N LYS A 572 4.71 -6.74 -11.22
CA LYS A 572 4.26 -5.60 -10.42
C LYS A 572 2.75 -5.58 -10.34
N SER A 573 2.23 -5.23 -9.17
CA SER A 573 0.86 -4.80 -8.97
C SER A 573 0.93 -3.42 -8.32
N GLU A 574 0.43 -2.42 -9.02
CA GLU A 574 0.56 -1.01 -8.66
C GLU A 574 2.02 -0.57 -8.42
N LEU A 575 2.40 -0.38 -7.15
CA LEU A 575 3.68 0.14 -6.67
C LEU A 575 4.63 -0.94 -6.14
N ARG A 576 4.21 -2.22 -6.06
CA ARG A 576 4.98 -3.27 -5.39
C ARG A 576 5.18 -4.51 -6.25
N LEU A 577 6.27 -5.23 -5.99
CA LEU A 577 6.44 -6.56 -6.58
C LEU A 577 5.52 -7.55 -5.89
N VAL A 578 4.91 -8.46 -6.66
CA VAL A 578 3.97 -9.46 -6.15
C VAL A 578 4.35 -10.87 -6.62
N SER A 579 3.73 -11.87 -6.00
CA SER A 579 3.90 -13.28 -6.32
C SER A 579 2.61 -13.81 -6.93
N THR A 580 2.60 -14.10 -8.24
CA THR A 580 1.41 -14.51 -9.03
C THR A 580 0.66 -15.74 -8.52
N GLY A 581 1.21 -16.47 -7.56
CA GLY A 581 0.60 -17.70 -7.02
C GLY A 581 0.47 -18.83 -8.05
N GLU A 582 1.03 -18.71 -9.25
CA GLU A 582 0.87 -19.69 -10.32
C GLU A 582 1.84 -20.85 -10.29
N ALA A 583 3.01 -20.65 -9.70
CA ALA A 583 4.07 -21.65 -9.73
C ALA A 583 3.75 -22.85 -8.84
N GLU A 584 4.23 -24.02 -9.26
CA GLU A 584 4.16 -25.32 -8.59
C GLU A 584 4.87 -25.26 -7.22
N ALA A 585 4.26 -24.60 -6.25
CA ALA A 585 4.71 -24.62 -4.86
C ALA A 585 4.54 -26.02 -4.29
N TRP A 586 5.35 -26.35 -3.29
CA TRP A 586 5.35 -27.65 -2.62
C TRP A 586 5.69 -28.83 -3.54
N TRP A 587 6.56 -28.58 -4.51
CA TRP A 587 7.13 -29.57 -5.42
C TRP A 587 8.14 -30.50 -4.74
N THR A 588 7.84 -30.95 -3.53
CA THR A 588 8.72 -31.85 -2.76
C THR A 588 8.34 -33.31 -2.99
N HIS A 589 9.30 -34.10 -3.47
CA HIS A 589 9.33 -35.54 -3.23
C HIS A 589 9.41 -35.83 -1.73
N THR A 590 8.86 -36.95 -1.26
CA THR A 590 8.87 -37.39 0.15
C THR A 590 10.24 -37.42 0.82
N ASN A 591 11.32 -37.46 0.04
CA ASN A 591 12.68 -37.70 0.53
C ASN A 591 13.53 -36.41 0.63
N GLN A 592 13.05 -35.26 0.15
CA GLN A 592 13.81 -34.00 0.19
C GLN A 592 12.98 -32.85 0.76
N SER A 593 13.12 -32.61 2.06
CA SER A 593 12.38 -31.57 2.80
C SER A 593 12.93 -30.16 2.58
N VAL A 594 14.20 -30.01 2.21
CA VAL A 594 14.91 -28.74 2.03
C VAL A 594 15.64 -28.69 0.69
N CYS A 595 15.44 -27.61 -0.07
CA CYS A 595 16.24 -27.26 -1.23
C CYS A 595 16.93 -25.91 -1.02
N SER A 596 18.19 -25.92 -0.57
CA SER A 596 18.92 -24.70 -0.19
C SER A 596 19.23 -23.78 -1.37
N ALA A 597 19.30 -24.30 -2.60
CA ALA A 597 19.58 -23.49 -3.78
C ALA A 597 18.51 -22.45 -4.08
N ILE A 598 17.24 -22.70 -3.71
CA ILE A 598 16.16 -21.72 -3.88
C ILE A 598 16.45 -20.46 -3.06
N LEU A 599 16.93 -20.64 -1.82
CA LEU A 599 17.30 -19.53 -0.95
C LEU A 599 18.61 -18.86 -1.40
N ARG A 600 19.65 -19.66 -1.64
CA ARG A 600 21.00 -19.14 -1.94
C ARG A 600 21.08 -18.47 -3.31
N CYS A 601 20.46 -19.08 -4.31
CA CYS A 601 20.60 -18.70 -5.70
C CYS A 601 19.25 -18.71 -6.41
N PRO A 602 18.43 -17.66 -6.15
CA PRO A 602 17.11 -17.52 -6.76
C PRO A 602 17.21 -17.58 -8.30
N PRO A 603 16.41 -18.43 -8.98
CA PRO A 603 16.48 -18.61 -10.43
C PRO A 603 16.43 -17.31 -11.24
N VAL A 604 15.65 -16.33 -10.80
CA VAL A 604 15.53 -15.02 -11.45
C VAL A 604 16.83 -14.21 -11.45
N LEU A 605 17.75 -14.45 -10.51
CA LEU A 605 19.06 -13.78 -10.47
C LEU A 605 20.17 -14.57 -11.17
N TYR A 606 20.03 -15.90 -11.26
CA TYR A 606 21.09 -16.80 -11.74
C TYR A 606 20.76 -17.47 -13.09
N ASN A 607 19.56 -17.23 -13.63
CA ASN A 607 19.03 -17.88 -14.83
C ASN A 607 19.15 -19.43 -14.79
N THR A 608 19.10 -19.99 -13.59
CA THR A 608 19.24 -21.42 -13.35
C THR A 608 17.87 -22.10 -13.39
N VAL A 609 17.79 -23.24 -14.09
CA VAL A 609 16.57 -24.05 -14.09
C VAL A 609 16.77 -25.21 -13.12
N TRP A 610 16.27 -25.07 -11.90
CA TRP A 610 16.33 -26.14 -10.89
C TRP A 610 15.32 -27.28 -11.16
N SER A 611 14.50 -27.17 -12.22
CA SER A 611 13.38 -28.08 -12.51
C SER A 611 13.69 -29.29 -13.41
N HIS A 612 14.93 -29.48 -13.86
CA HIS A 612 15.21 -30.49 -14.90
C HIS A 612 15.66 -31.89 -14.45
N ARG A 613 15.83 -32.16 -13.15
CA ARG A 613 16.07 -33.54 -12.66
C ARG A 613 15.42 -33.76 -11.30
N HIS A 614 14.49 -34.71 -11.24
CA HIS A 614 13.68 -35.10 -10.07
C HIS A 614 14.46 -35.53 -8.80
N TYR A 615 15.80 -35.51 -8.83
CA TYR A 615 16.68 -36.07 -7.80
C TYR A 615 17.72 -35.08 -7.25
N ARG A 616 17.78 -33.83 -7.72
CA ARG A 616 18.81 -32.89 -7.26
C ARG A 616 18.27 -31.46 -7.18
N CYS A 617 17.84 -31.04 -5.99
CA CYS A 617 18.14 -29.66 -5.61
C CYS A 617 19.66 -29.50 -5.76
N ASN A 618 20.11 -28.76 -6.77
CA ASN A 618 21.54 -28.67 -7.04
C ASN A 618 22.21 -28.03 -5.83
N GLN A 619 23.31 -28.60 -5.33
CA GLN A 619 24.01 -28.01 -4.18
C GLN A 619 24.82 -26.78 -4.58
N THR A 620 25.02 -26.56 -5.88
CA THR A 620 25.81 -25.46 -6.42
C THR A 620 24.93 -24.50 -7.20
N CYS A 621 25.35 -23.24 -7.25
CA CYS A 621 24.65 -22.15 -7.92
C CYS A 621 24.94 -22.07 -9.44
N GLY A 622 25.42 -23.17 -10.04
CA GLY A 622 26.00 -23.21 -11.38
C GLY A 622 27.54 -23.22 -11.37
N ASP A 623 28.13 -23.38 -12.56
CA ASP A 623 29.59 -23.43 -12.74
C ASP A 623 30.21 -22.06 -12.43
N GLY A 624 31.28 -22.04 -11.63
CA GLY A 624 32.02 -20.81 -11.26
C GLY A 624 31.46 -20.00 -10.09
N VAL A 625 30.30 -20.39 -9.51
CA VAL A 625 29.73 -19.71 -8.33
C VAL A 625 29.98 -20.54 -7.06
N SER A 626 31.14 -20.34 -6.44
CA SER A 626 31.45 -20.86 -5.11
C SER A 626 30.96 -19.87 -4.04
N THR A 627 29.69 -19.97 -3.64
CA THR A 627 29.19 -19.20 -2.48
C THR A 627 28.42 -20.11 -1.53
N TYR A 628 29.07 -20.47 -0.43
CA TYR A 628 28.39 -21.10 0.71
C TYR A 628 27.35 -20.15 1.32
N LEU A 629 27.58 -18.83 1.23
CA LEU A 629 26.68 -17.75 1.62
C LEU A 629 26.41 -16.80 0.44
N SER A 630 25.20 -16.86 -0.12
CA SER A 630 24.65 -15.95 -1.13
C SER A 630 23.19 -15.61 -0.81
N ASN A 631 22.70 -14.46 -1.26
CA ASN A 631 21.37 -13.97 -0.87
C ASN A 631 21.23 -13.80 0.66
N CYS A 632 22.21 -13.15 1.27
CA CYS A 632 22.25 -12.85 2.71
C CYS A 632 21.64 -11.47 3.01
N ARG A 633 20.56 -11.08 2.33
CA ARG A 633 19.84 -9.83 2.61
C ARG A 633 18.36 -10.14 2.80
N PHE A 634 17.85 -9.85 3.99
CA PHE A 634 16.49 -10.19 4.42
C PHE A 634 15.81 -8.97 5.02
N ARG A 635 14.50 -8.83 4.83
CA ARG A 635 13.73 -7.82 5.57
C ARG A 635 13.77 -8.13 7.07
N ALA A 636 14.17 -7.15 7.87
CA ALA A 636 14.32 -7.32 9.32
C ALA A 636 13.02 -7.79 10.00
N SER A 637 11.87 -7.20 9.65
CA SER A 637 10.57 -7.52 10.25
C SER A 637 10.11 -8.95 9.95
N THR A 638 10.35 -9.45 8.74
CA THR A 638 10.01 -10.84 8.35
C THR A 638 10.82 -11.85 9.16
N VAL A 639 12.14 -11.65 9.27
CA VAL A 639 13.04 -12.51 10.07
C VAL A 639 12.65 -12.48 11.54
N GLN A 640 12.41 -11.30 12.09
CA GLN A 640 12.03 -11.15 13.50
C GLN A 640 10.69 -11.84 13.81
N ARG A 641 9.71 -11.79 12.89
CA ARG A 641 8.44 -12.50 13.04
C ARG A 641 8.64 -14.01 13.11
N ILE A 642 9.44 -14.57 12.20
CA ILE A 642 9.74 -16.01 12.20
C ILE A 642 10.44 -16.42 13.51
N ARG A 643 11.41 -15.61 13.98
CA ARG A 643 12.06 -15.81 15.29
C ARG A 643 11.07 -15.76 16.45
N ASN A 644 10.11 -14.83 16.43
CA ASN A 644 9.09 -14.71 17.48
C ASN A 644 8.16 -15.92 17.53
N ILE A 645 7.69 -16.40 16.36
CA ILE A 645 6.87 -17.61 16.26
C ILE A 645 7.56 -18.79 16.96
N GLN A 646 8.84 -19.00 16.66
CA GLN A 646 9.62 -20.08 17.27
C GLN A 646 9.81 -19.92 18.79
N LYS A 647 10.03 -18.69 19.26
CA LYS A 647 10.20 -18.39 20.70
C LYS A 647 8.92 -18.60 21.51
N GLU A 648 7.76 -18.33 20.91
CA GLU A 648 6.44 -18.53 21.52
C GLU A 648 6.02 -20.01 21.59
N GLY A 649 6.93 -20.95 21.25
CA GLY A 649 6.70 -22.40 21.36
C GLY A 649 5.77 -22.98 20.29
N SER A 650 5.38 -22.19 19.28
CA SER A 650 4.62 -22.65 18.12
C SER A 650 5.56 -22.79 16.91
N THR A 651 5.36 -23.76 16.02
CA THR A 651 6.03 -23.74 14.72
C THR A 651 5.14 -23.12 13.65
N LEU A 652 5.76 -22.52 12.62
CA LEU A 652 5.01 -22.04 11.44
C LEU A 652 4.22 -23.19 10.79
N GLU A 653 4.77 -24.41 10.82
CA GLU A 653 4.08 -25.61 10.33
C GLU A 653 2.82 -25.91 11.14
N ASP A 654 2.88 -25.86 12.48
CA ASP A 654 1.71 -26.06 13.34
C ASP A 654 0.63 -25.01 13.09
N MET A 655 1.03 -23.74 12.92
CA MET A 655 0.11 -22.65 12.62
C MET A 655 -0.60 -22.86 11.28
N VAL A 656 0.14 -23.22 10.23
CA VAL A 656 -0.47 -23.51 8.92
C VAL A 656 -1.38 -24.74 9.01
N GLN A 657 -0.96 -25.81 9.69
CA GLN A 657 -1.79 -27.01 9.87
C GLN A 657 -3.08 -26.70 10.63
N MET A 658 -3.03 -25.82 11.64
CA MET A 658 -4.21 -25.36 12.36
C MET A 658 -5.20 -24.64 11.42
N MET A 659 -4.70 -23.76 10.54
CA MET A 659 -5.55 -23.08 9.55
C MET A 659 -6.19 -24.07 8.56
N ILE A 660 -5.42 -25.05 8.09
CA ILE A 660 -5.92 -26.07 7.16
C ILE A 660 -6.99 -26.94 7.84
N LYS A 661 -6.81 -27.30 9.11
CA LYS A 661 -7.80 -28.09 9.86
C LYS A 661 -9.14 -27.35 10.02
N ASN A 662 -9.11 -26.02 10.08
CA ASN A 662 -10.33 -25.22 10.12
C ASN A 662 -11.08 -25.21 8.78
N GLU A 663 -10.39 -25.47 7.66
CA GLU A 663 -10.99 -25.64 6.34
C GLU A 663 -11.51 -27.08 6.18
N LYS A 664 -12.80 -27.28 6.50
CA LYS A 664 -13.45 -28.61 6.47
C LYS A 664 -13.22 -29.32 5.13
N GLY A 665 -12.68 -30.54 5.20
CA GLY A 665 -12.51 -31.43 4.03
C GLY A 665 -11.13 -31.39 3.38
N LEU A 666 -10.17 -30.61 3.90
CA LEU A 666 -8.80 -30.61 3.39
C LEU A 666 -7.93 -31.72 4.03
N PRO A 667 -7.05 -32.39 3.25
CA PRO A 667 -6.09 -33.35 3.79
C PRO A 667 -5.01 -32.65 4.62
N SER A 668 -4.59 -33.27 5.73
CA SER A 668 -3.65 -32.70 6.70
C SER A 668 -2.17 -32.76 6.27
N ILE A 669 -1.87 -32.72 4.97
CA ILE A 669 -0.52 -33.05 4.47
C ILE A 669 0.25 -31.78 4.13
N LEU A 670 1.00 -31.30 5.12
CA LEU A 670 2.21 -30.51 4.90
C LEU A 670 3.34 -31.22 5.63
N LYS A 671 4.40 -31.57 4.90
CA LYS A 671 5.66 -32.06 5.49
C LYS A 671 6.80 -31.21 4.97
N GLY A 672 7.71 -30.83 5.87
CA GLY A 672 8.99 -30.22 5.51
C GLY A 672 9.07 -28.69 5.66
N LEU A 673 7.97 -27.99 5.98
CA LEU A 673 8.02 -26.55 6.27
C LEU A 673 8.89 -26.26 7.48
N GLY A 674 8.73 -27.01 8.56
CA GLY A 674 9.56 -26.91 9.76
C GLY A 674 11.04 -27.15 9.48
N ALA A 675 11.36 -28.11 8.60
CA ALA A 675 12.74 -28.36 8.17
C ALA A 675 13.32 -27.16 7.40
N ARG A 676 12.53 -26.51 6.53
CA ARG A 676 12.94 -25.31 5.81
C ARG A 676 13.09 -24.10 6.73
N VAL A 677 12.17 -23.90 7.66
CA VAL A 677 12.28 -22.82 8.67
C VAL A 677 13.52 -23.03 9.54
N LYS A 678 13.81 -24.27 9.96
CA LYS A 678 15.04 -24.60 10.70
C LYS A 678 16.30 -24.29 9.88
N TYR A 679 16.32 -24.68 8.61
CA TYR A 679 17.42 -24.37 7.70
C TYR A 679 17.59 -22.86 7.52
N LEU A 680 16.50 -22.13 7.27
CA LEU A 680 16.50 -20.68 7.11
C LEU A 680 17.09 -19.98 8.32
N MET A 681 16.66 -20.33 9.54
CA MET A 681 17.18 -19.68 10.75
C MET A 681 18.68 -19.97 10.94
N SER A 682 19.10 -21.22 10.71
CA SER A 682 20.53 -21.54 10.70
C SER A 682 21.29 -20.76 9.62
N TYR A 683 20.67 -20.50 8.48
CA TYR A 683 21.27 -19.75 7.37
C TYR A 683 21.39 -18.26 7.70
N VAL A 684 20.34 -17.66 8.26
CA VAL A 684 20.37 -16.28 8.78
C VAL A 684 21.46 -16.13 9.84
N ASP A 685 21.57 -17.05 10.79
CA ASP A 685 22.61 -17.00 11.83
C ASP A 685 24.04 -17.12 11.25
N MET A 686 24.22 -17.81 10.12
CA MET A 686 25.51 -17.84 9.41
C MET A 686 25.77 -16.52 8.69
N CYS A 687 24.76 -15.96 8.01
CA CYS A 687 24.88 -14.65 7.38
C CYS A 687 25.17 -13.54 8.42
N GLU A 688 24.54 -13.56 9.61
CA GLU A 688 24.77 -12.58 10.68
C GLU A 688 26.19 -12.67 11.24
N ARG A 689 26.80 -13.87 11.28
CA ARG A 689 28.20 -14.05 11.70
C ARG A 689 29.18 -13.50 10.68
N GLU A 690 28.88 -13.66 9.39
CA GLU A 690 29.77 -13.24 8.30
C GLU A 690 29.68 -11.73 8.03
N TYR A 691 28.46 -11.19 7.94
CA TYR A 691 28.19 -9.82 7.49
C TYR A 691 27.59 -8.92 8.58
N GLY A 692 27.45 -9.41 9.82
CA GLY A 692 26.90 -8.63 10.91
C GLY A 692 25.42 -8.25 10.71
N ARG A 693 25.07 -7.00 11.07
CA ARG A 693 23.69 -6.48 10.94
C ARG A 693 23.32 -6.07 9.52
N ASP A 694 24.29 -6.00 8.61
CA ASP A 694 24.09 -5.51 7.25
C ASP A 694 23.22 -6.47 6.42
N ILE A 695 23.00 -7.69 6.90
CA ILE A 695 22.08 -8.66 6.31
C ILE A 695 20.61 -8.29 6.45
N LEU A 696 20.28 -7.41 7.40
CA LEU A 696 18.91 -7.01 7.68
C LEU A 696 18.64 -5.67 7.00
N LEU A 697 17.86 -5.74 5.92
CA LEU A 697 17.41 -4.58 5.15
C LEU A 697 16.26 -3.85 5.85
#